data_AF-A0AB39UV23-F1
#
_entry.id   AF-A0AB39UV23-F1
#
_cell.length_a   1.000
_cell.length_b   1.000
_cell.length_c   1.000
_cell.angle_alpha   90.00
_cell.angle_beta   90.00
_cell.angle_gamma   90.00
#
_symmetry.space_group_name_H-M   'P 1'
#
loop_
_entity.id
_entity.type
_entity.pdbx_description
1 polymer ?
#
loop_
_entity_poly.entity_id
_entity_poly.type
_entity_poly.pdbx_seq_one_letter_code
_entity_poly.pdbx_strand_id
1 'polypeptide(L)'
;MAGSGLSQQVQAFHAWKQDIIREIMRYQSWLRKNDLYSDDLHAKLQRSIALLREDELTIAFVGEFSRGKTELINALFFADYGQRMLPSQAGRTTMCPTELFYDRQQDSTYLKLLPIETRAHDRSLSHYRNVAEHWVHYPLDDSSPEAMRQSLAHVARTRSVTEDEARKYGFQLDTLERDPNQPGHYIIPAWRHALISLDHPLLQQGIRILDTPGLNALGSEPELTLSMIPHAHAVVFLLGADTGVTASDMRMWKDFIANDQSAHQAGRFAVLNKIDILWDDIQGDAFTESSIEAVRTKTADQLGLLPKDILTLSAKQALHARIRGDEALLRRSNLQALEALLSERILAQKERLITQTMINDMLGMLQTSQAILQSREQSLQERLDTYRERGISPSFLKELTEKTQEDYNYYYKKLFTLRSSRRLMRSQAQILDKIIHEERFESHARHTYEELKNSWTTVGMSRAIAGFFTAIEHDMANLQHEARLAEKMVHSIYQRYASDDRTPQLQPSPFNIRRSLDELQQLKQRADQFRSSIKTILTEQTLVVKRFFNTLVAEARRIYVQIRKETQRWPQEALLPIIQHTLEQKQMLELQIRRLKELAGTARDTRSQMQRIEMMVADIRAQIEEADTIQRRLRRPPPQTAGQKVVSLPGAGGPA
;
A
#
# COMPACT_ATOMS: atom_id res chain seq x y z
N MET A 1 30.52 -8.97 -3.88
CA MET A 1 29.12 -9.21 -4.28
C MET A 1 28.50 -7.86 -4.62
N ALA A 2 28.41 -7.52 -5.90
CA ALA A 2 27.73 -6.29 -6.32
C ALA A 2 26.23 -6.57 -6.29
N GLY A 3 25.52 -6.02 -5.30
CA GLY A 3 24.06 -6.12 -5.28
C GLY A 3 23.48 -5.49 -6.55
N SER A 4 22.41 -6.07 -7.09
CA SER A 4 21.72 -5.48 -8.23
C SER A 4 21.24 -4.06 -7.90
N GLY A 5 21.09 -3.19 -8.92
CA GLY A 5 20.64 -1.81 -8.72
C GLY A 5 19.31 -1.71 -7.96
N LEU A 6 18.43 -2.70 -8.17
CA LEU A 6 17.17 -2.86 -7.43
C LEU A 6 17.42 -3.12 -5.94
N SER A 7 18.35 -4.02 -5.58
CA SER A 7 18.65 -4.31 -4.17
C SER A 7 19.14 -3.08 -3.40
N GLN A 8 19.99 -2.26 -4.02
CA GLN A 8 20.50 -1.05 -3.39
C GLN A 8 19.39 0.00 -3.18
N GLN A 9 18.53 0.19 -4.19
CA GLN A 9 17.44 1.17 -4.13
C GLN A 9 16.35 0.77 -3.15
N VAL A 10 16.01 -0.52 -3.07
CA VAL A 10 15.02 -1.04 -2.10
C VAL A 10 15.59 -0.97 -0.68
N GLN A 11 16.90 -1.22 -0.50
CA GLN A 11 17.56 -1.06 0.80
C GLN A 11 17.53 0.40 1.26
N ALA A 12 17.81 1.33 0.35
CA ALA A 12 17.74 2.77 0.63
C ALA A 12 16.31 3.20 0.99
N PHE A 13 15.29 2.69 0.27
CA PHE A 13 13.88 2.93 0.58
C PHE A 13 13.50 2.40 1.97
N HIS A 14 13.91 1.18 2.32
CA HIS A 14 13.64 0.61 3.63
C HIS A 14 14.34 1.38 4.75
N ALA A 15 15.62 1.74 4.57
CA ALA A 15 16.35 2.56 5.53
C ALA A 15 15.66 3.92 5.75
N TRP A 16 15.19 4.56 4.68
CA TRP A 16 14.41 5.78 4.76
C TRP A 16 13.09 5.61 5.53
N LYS A 17 12.35 4.50 5.32
CA LYS A 17 11.15 4.20 6.14
C LYS A 17 11.48 4.03 7.62
N GLN A 18 12.57 3.33 7.94
CA GLN A 18 13.02 3.14 9.32
C GLN A 18 13.45 4.47 9.96
N ASP A 19 14.10 5.35 9.21
CA ASP A 19 14.42 6.71 9.64
C ASP A 19 13.15 7.48 10.00
N ILE A 20 12.12 7.44 9.14
CA ILE A 20 10.84 8.09 9.42
C ILE A 20 10.24 7.53 10.70
N ILE A 21 10.13 6.21 10.85
CA ILE A 21 9.58 5.58 12.07
C ILE A 21 10.33 6.06 13.32
N ARG A 22 11.67 6.12 13.27
CA ARG A 22 12.49 6.62 14.38
C ARG A 22 12.20 8.08 14.69
N GLU A 23 12.06 8.94 13.69
CA GLU A 23 11.74 10.35 13.90
C GLU A 23 10.30 10.55 14.40
N ILE A 24 9.35 9.69 14.02
CA ILE A 24 7.99 9.68 14.61
C ILE A 24 8.05 9.33 16.10
N MET A 25 8.79 8.28 16.46
CA MET A 25 8.97 7.88 17.85
C MET A 25 9.67 8.98 18.67
N ARG A 26 10.66 9.64 18.08
CA ARG A 26 11.35 10.78 18.69
C ARG A 26 10.40 11.95 18.90
N TYR A 27 9.58 12.28 17.90
CA TYR A 27 8.55 13.32 18.01
C TYR A 27 7.53 12.99 19.11
N GLN A 28 7.09 11.72 19.21
CA GLN A 28 6.21 11.28 20.28
C GLN A 28 6.83 11.47 21.67
N SER A 29 8.12 11.16 21.85
CA SER A 29 8.83 11.40 23.10
C SER A 29 8.97 12.89 23.41
N TRP A 30 9.28 13.70 22.40
CA TRP A 30 9.39 15.15 22.52
C TRP A 30 8.07 15.80 22.94
N LEU A 31 6.94 15.36 22.38
CA LEU A 31 5.60 15.82 22.76
C LEU A 31 5.30 15.54 24.24
N ARG A 32 5.70 14.36 24.75
CA ARG A 32 5.54 14.01 26.17
C ARG A 32 6.39 14.88 27.07
N LYS A 33 7.65 15.12 26.69
CA LYS A 33 8.58 15.97 27.47
C LYS A 33 8.09 17.42 27.58
N ASN A 34 7.40 17.91 26.56
CA ASN A 34 6.91 19.29 26.49
C ASN A 34 5.46 19.47 26.98
N ASP A 35 4.84 18.43 27.57
CA ASP A 35 3.43 18.41 28.00
C ASP A 35 2.40 18.65 26.87
N LEU A 36 2.80 18.53 25.61
CA LEU A 36 1.95 18.70 24.41
C LEU A 36 1.27 17.39 23.98
N TYR A 37 1.42 16.32 24.76
CA TYR A 37 0.92 15.00 24.43
C TYR A 37 -0.59 14.86 24.68
N SER A 38 -1.31 14.25 23.73
CA SER A 38 -2.70 13.84 23.88
C SER A 38 -2.92 12.40 23.41
N ASP A 39 -3.92 11.71 23.97
CA ASP A 39 -4.22 10.31 23.60
C ASP A 39 -4.64 10.17 22.13
N ASP A 40 -5.35 11.17 21.60
CA ASP A 40 -5.77 11.20 20.20
C ASP A 40 -4.56 11.34 19.25
N LEU A 41 -3.60 12.19 19.62
CA LEU A 41 -2.34 12.37 18.90
C LEU A 41 -1.51 11.09 18.92
N HIS A 42 -1.43 10.42 20.07
CA HIS A 42 -0.75 9.13 20.19
C HIS A 42 -1.36 8.07 19.27
N ALA A 43 -2.69 7.95 19.28
CA ALA A 43 -3.38 7.00 18.42
C ALA A 43 -3.12 7.29 16.93
N LYS A 44 -3.09 8.57 16.52
CA LYS A 44 -2.72 8.94 15.14
C LYS A 44 -1.27 8.52 14.81
N LEU A 45 -0.30 8.83 15.67
CA LEU A 45 1.11 8.48 15.43
C LEU A 45 1.35 6.97 15.39
N GLN A 46 0.69 6.20 16.27
CA GLN A 46 0.79 4.73 16.27
C GLN A 46 0.20 4.11 15.01
N ARG A 47 -0.94 4.63 14.52
CA ARG A 47 -1.49 4.20 13.22
C ARG A 47 -0.52 4.48 12.08
N SER A 48 0.12 5.66 12.04
CA SER A 48 1.13 5.98 11.01
C SER A 48 2.32 5.03 11.07
N ILE A 49 2.81 4.67 12.27
CA ILE A 49 3.90 3.70 12.44
C ILE A 49 3.47 2.30 11.94
N ALA A 50 2.27 1.86 12.29
CA ALA A 50 1.74 0.56 11.85
C ALA A 50 1.67 0.49 10.32
N LEU A 51 1.13 1.54 9.68
CA LEU A 51 1.05 1.61 8.22
C LEU A 51 2.44 1.57 7.55
N LEU A 52 3.45 2.25 8.10
CA LEU A 52 4.81 2.21 7.55
C LEU A 52 5.49 0.83 7.68
N ARG A 53 5.15 0.08 8.73
CA ARG A 53 5.67 -1.27 8.99
C ARG A 53 5.01 -2.33 8.10
N GLU A 54 3.69 -2.26 7.94
CA GLU A 54 2.89 -3.21 7.16
C GLU A 54 2.96 -2.97 5.64
N ASP A 55 3.55 -1.85 5.20
CA ASP A 55 3.62 -1.50 3.79
C ASP A 55 4.52 -2.46 2.99
N GLU A 56 3.86 -3.38 2.27
CA GLU A 56 4.44 -4.29 1.28
C GLU A 56 4.22 -3.77 -0.15
N LEU A 57 5.11 -4.16 -1.06
CA LEU A 57 5.10 -3.79 -2.47
C LEU A 57 4.90 -5.06 -3.29
N THR A 58 3.63 -5.33 -3.62
CA THR A 58 3.24 -6.44 -4.50
C THR A 58 3.46 -6.13 -5.98
N ILE A 59 4.23 -6.97 -6.68
CA ILE A 59 4.46 -6.95 -8.13
C ILE A 59 3.87 -8.24 -8.73
N ALA A 60 2.94 -8.11 -9.68
CA ALA A 60 2.34 -9.26 -10.35
C ALA A 60 3.03 -9.55 -11.69
N PHE A 61 3.41 -10.81 -11.92
CA PHE A 61 3.96 -11.30 -13.18
C PHE A 61 2.86 -12.05 -13.93
N VAL A 62 2.46 -11.50 -15.08
CA VAL A 62 1.26 -11.90 -15.79
C VAL A 62 1.60 -12.20 -17.25
N GLY A 63 1.02 -13.24 -17.85
CA GLY A 63 1.30 -13.62 -19.24
C GLY A 63 0.87 -15.04 -19.57
N GLU A 64 0.87 -15.42 -20.83
CA GLU A 64 0.54 -16.79 -21.28
C GLU A 64 1.54 -17.84 -20.77
N PHE A 65 1.20 -19.12 -20.96
CA PHE A 65 2.12 -20.23 -20.71
C PHE A 65 3.38 -20.09 -21.58
N SER A 66 4.53 -20.53 -21.06
CA SER A 66 5.81 -20.53 -21.80
C SER A 66 6.32 -19.16 -22.28
N ARG A 67 5.88 -18.05 -21.67
CA ARG A 67 6.46 -16.70 -21.85
C ARG A 67 7.73 -16.44 -21.02
N GLY A 68 8.14 -17.41 -20.19
CA GLY A 68 9.35 -17.33 -19.36
C GLY A 68 9.21 -16.54 -18.05
N LYS A 69 7.99 -16.45 -17.49
CA LYS A 69 7.70 -15.84 -16.18
C LYS A 69 8.54 -16.42 -15.06
N THR A 70 8.49 -17.75 -14.90
CA THR A 70 9.25 -18.45 -13.85
C THR A 70 10.76 -18.35 -14.06
N GLU A 71 11.23 -18.34 -15.32
CA GLU A 71 12.66 -18.13 -15.60
C GLU A 71 13.10 -16.71 -15.22
N LEU A 72 12.25 -15.70 -15.43
CA LEU A 72 12.53 -14.33 -15.00
C LEU A 72 12.57 -14.21 -13.48
N ILE A 73 11.66 -14.88 -12.76
CA ILE A 73 11.68 -14.93 -11.29
C ILE A 73 12.96 -15.62 -10.80
N ASN A 74 13.37 -16.73 -11.44
CA ASN A 74 14.64 -17.38 -11.14
C ASN A 74 15.83 -16.44 -11.33
N ALA A 75 15.86 -15.68 -12.44
CA ALA A 75 16.93 -14.71 -12.71
C ALA A 75 16.98 -13.58 -11.67
N LEU A 76 15.82 -13.11 -11.20
CA LEU A 76 15.71 -12.00 -10.25
C LEU A 76 16.03 -12.40 -8.81
N PHE A 77 15.57 -13.57 -8.34
CA PHE A 77 15.57 -13.91 -6.91
C PHE A 77 16.35 -15.18 -6.54
N PHE A 78 16.69 -16.03 -7.51
CA PHE A 78 17.27 -17.34 -7.23
C PHE A 78 18.64 -17.58 -7.88
N ALA A 79 19.18 -16.60 -8.60
CA ALA A 79 20.45 -16.77 -9.30
C ALA A 79 21.62 -17.08 -8.35
N ASP A 80 21.59 -16.56 -7.11
CA ASP A 80 22.64 -16.76 -6.11
C ASP A 80 22.74 -18.21 -5.62
N TYR A 81 21.69 -19.03 -5.81
CA TYR A 81 21.71 -20.46 -5.50
C TYR A 81 22.48 -21.28 -6.55
N GLY A 82 22.95 -20.66 -7.64
CA GLY A 82 23.76 -21.29 -8.69
C GLY A 82 23.00 -22.26 -9.60
N GLN A 83 21.68 -22.42 -9.41
CA GLN A 83 20.83 -23.34 -10.17
C GLN A 83 19.40 -22.82 -10.32
N ARG A 84 18.61 -23.48 -11.18
CA ARG A 84 17.17 -23.20 -11.32
C ARG A 84 16.41 -23.73 -10.11
N MET A 85 15.82 -22.84 -9.33
CA MET A 85 15.12 -23.20 -8.10
C MET A 85 13.64 -23.47 -8.36
N LEU A 86 12.93 -22.51 -8.97
CA LEU A 86 11.57 -22.74 -9.42
C LEU A 86 11.57 -23.52 -10.75
N PRO A 87 10.65 -24.48 -10.91
CA PRO A 87 10.57 -25.30 -12.11
C PRO A 87 10.12 -24.45 -13.32
N SER A 88 10.92 -24.43 -14.39
CA SER A 88 10.71 -23.56 -15.57
C SER A 88 10.83 -24.30 -16.92
N GLN A 89 10.90 -25.64 -16.90
CA GLN A 89 10.97 -26.46 -18.12
C GLN A 89 9.62 -26.50 -18.85
N ALA A 90 9.64 -26.73 -20.17
CA ALA A 90 8.43 -26.89 -20.97
C ALA A 90 7.52 -28.00 -20.38
N GLY A 91 6.25 -27.67 -20.11
CA GLY A 91 5.29 -28.59 -19.48
C GLY A 91 5.47 -28.83 -17.96
N ARG A 92 6.50 -28.24 -17.33
CA ARG A 92 6.82 -28.34 -15.90
C ARG A 92 7.14 -26.97 -15.32
N THR A 93 6.28 -25.99 -15.56
CA THR A 93 6.36 -24.65 -14.94
C THR A 93 5.47 -24.58 -13.69
N THR A 94 5.48 -23.46 -12.97
CA THR A 94 4.49 -23.20 -11.90
C THR A 94 3.04 -23.42 -12.39
N MET A 95 2.34 -24.38 -11.76
CA MET A 95 0.98 -24.79 -12.14
C MET A 95 -0.11 -24.12 -11.29
N CYS A 96 0.27 -23.51 -10.17
CA CYS A 96 -0.63 -22.75 -9.31
C CYS A 96 -0.12 -21.32 -9.08
N PRO A 97 -1.00 -20.38 -8.71
CA PRO A 97 -0.60 -19.04 -8.32
C PRO A 97 0.33 -19.11 -7.11
N THR A 98 1.45 -18.40 -7.21
CA THR A 98 2.54 -18.51 -6.25
C THR A 98 2.94 -17.13 -5.77
N GLU A 99 2.96 -16.93 -4.46
CA GLU A 99 3.46 -15.70 -3.86
C GLU A 99 4.85 -15.91 -3.25
N LEU A 100 5.77 -15.03 -3.61
CA LEU A 100 7.12 -14.97 -3.08
C LEU A 100 7.24 -13.75 -2.17
N PHE A 101 7.58 -13.94 -0.90
CA PHE A 101 7.74 -12.86 0.08
C PHE A 101 8.68 -13.30 1.20
N TYR A 102 8.84 -12.48 2.23
CA TYR A 102 9.50 -12.86 3.48
C TYR A 102 8.53 -12.68 4.64
N ASP A 103 8.24 -13.76 5.37
CA ASP A 103 7.38 -13.70 6.57
C ASP A 103 8.18 -13.15 7.76
N ARG A 104 8.05 -11.85 8.00
CA ARG A 104 8.69 -11.16 9.14
C ARG A 104 8.09 -11.50 10.50
N GLN A 105 6.89 -12.09 10.55
CA GLN A 105 6.27 -12.46 11.82
C GLN A 105 6.83 -13.80 12.31
N GLN A 106 7.02 -14.74 11.39
CA GLN A 106 7.58 -16.07 11.69
C GLN A 106 9.10 -16.12 11.57
N ASP A 107 9.72 -15.12 10.92
CA ASP A 107 11.18 -14.99 10.70
C ASP A 107 11.82 -16.29 10.20
N SER A 108 11.16 -16.93 9.24
CA SER A 108 11.55 -18.26 8.75
C SER A 108 11.24 -18.46 7.27
N THR A 109 11.99 -19.37 6.65
CA THR A 109 11.86 -19.77 5.25
C THR A 109 11.05 -21.05 5.12
N TYR A 110 10.02 -21.02 4.26
CA TYR A 110 9.08 -22.13 4.12
C TYR A 110 8.34 -22.08 2.79
N LEU A 111 7.76 -23.22 2.43
CA LEU A 111 6.75 -23.37 1.41
C LEU A 111 5.45 -23.87 2.05
N LYS A 112 4.37 -23.09 1.89
CA LYS A 112 3.00 -23.49 2.26
C LYS A 112 2.19 -23.71 0.98
N LEU A 113 1.57 -24.88 0.86
CA LEU A 113 0.75 -25.26 -0.30
C LEU A 113 -0.69 -25.52 0.13
N LEU A 114 -1.63 -24.89 -0.58
CA LEU A 114 -3.06 -25.11 -0.37
C LEU A 114 -3.56 -26.20 -1.33
N PRO A 115 -4.11 -27.33 -0.85
CA PRO A 115 -4.61 -28.41 -1.71
C PRO A 115 -5.70 -27.95 -2.69
N ILE A 116 -5.71 -28.52 -3.91
CA ILE A 116 -6.68 -28.13 -4.95
C ILE A 116 -8.14 -28.44 -4.56
N GLU A 117 -8.36 -29.42 -3.70
CA GLU A 117 -9.68 -29.83 -3.19
C GLU A 117 -10.39 -28.72 -2.42
N THR A 118 -9.65 -27.73 -1.93
CA THR A 118 -10.22 -26.54 -1.29
C THR A 118 -11.10 -25.74 -2.25
N ARG A 119 -10.95 -25.90 -3.57
CA ARG A 119 -11.85 -25.32 -4.58
C ARG A 119 -13.27 -25.89 -4.54
N ALA A 120 -13.43 -27.12 -4.05
CA ALA A 120 -14.77 -27.71 -3.89
C ALA A 120 -15.58 -27.04 -2.76
N HIS A 121 -14.92 -26.32 -1.85
CA HIS A 121 -15.52 -25.70 -0.69
C HIS A 121 -15.92 -24.24 -0.98
N ASP A 122 -16.91 -23.72 -0.24
CA ASP A 122 -17.49 -22.38 -0.45
C ASP A 122 -16.69 -21.26 0.25
N ARG A 123 -15.35 -21.36 0.25
CA ARG A 123 -14.46 -20.44 0.98
C ARG A 123 -13.43 -19.81 0.03
N SER A 124 -13.18 -18.51 0.22
CA SER A 124 -12.19 -17.75 -0.54
C SER A 124 -10.75 -18.07 -0.15
N LEU A 125 -9.77 -17.75 -1.00
CA LEU A 125 -8.34 -17.86 -0.65
C LEU A 125 -7.98 -16.98 0.55
N SER A 126 -8.58 -15.79 0.64
CA SER A 126 -8.38 -14.88 1.77
C SER A 126 -8.80 -15.49 3.11
N HIS A 127 -9.86 -16.30 3.12
CA HIS A 127 -10.28 -17.05 4.31
C HIS A 127 -9.26 -18.13 4.66
N TYR A 128 -8.85 -18.94 3.68
CA TYR A 128 -7.89 -20.03 3.89
C TYR A 128 -6.52 -19.54 4.34
N ARG A 129 -6.07 -18.37 3.88
CA ARG A 129 -4.79 -17.78 4.29
C ARG A 129 -4.62 -17.66 5.81
N ASN A 130 -5.71 -17.42 6.54
CA ASN A 130 -5.68 -17.21 7.99
C ASN A 130 -5.86 -18.52 8.81
N VAL A 131 -6.04 -19.67 8.15
CA VAL A 131 -6.31 -20.95 8.81
C VAL A 131 -5.20 -21.95 8.47
N ALA A 132 -4.20 -22.03 9.35
CA ALA A 132 -2.98 -22.80 9.12
C ALA A 132 -3.22 -24.30 8.85
N GLU A 133 -4.26 -24.89 9.44
CA GLU A 133 -4.58 -26.33 9.35
C GLU A 133 -4.85 -26.82 7.93
N HIS A 134 -5.23 -25.93 7.00
CA HIS A 134 -5.52 -26.30 5.62
C HIS A 134 -4.28 -26.27 4.70
N TRP A 135 -3.13 -25.82 5.20
CA TRP A 135 -1.90 -25.68 4.42
C TRP A 135 -0.94 -26.84 4.69
N VAL A 136 -0.41 -27.41 3.61
CA VAL A 136 0.70 -28.35 3.70
C VAL A 136 1.99 -27.55 3.80
N HIS A 137 2.75 -27.78 4.88
CA HIS A 137 3.96 -27.03 5.19
C HIS A 137 5.22 -27.82 4.85
N TYR A 138 6.16 -27.19 4.14
CA TYR A 138 7.50 -27.70 3.87
C TYR A 138 8.51 -26.67 4.38
N PRO A 139 9.40 -27.02 5.33
CA PRO A 139 10.52 -26.15 5.66
C PRO A 139 11.45 -26.04 4.45
N LEU A 140 11.99 -24.84 4.21
CA LEU A 140 13.01 -24.63 3.19
C LEU A 140 14.36 -24.56 3.89
N ASP A 141 15.34 -25.30 3.37
CA ASP A 141 16.69 -25.31 3.90
C ASP A 141 17.59 -24.43 3.04
N ASP A 142 17.91 -23.24 3.54
CA ASP A 142 18.76 -22.26 2.85
C ASP A 142 20.22 -22.74 2.74
N SER A 143 20.63 -23.73 3.52
CA SER A 143 21.99 -24.31 3.46
C SER A 143 22.16 -25.32 2.33
N SER A 144 21.07 -25.88 1.81
CA SER A 144 21.07 -26.92 0.77
C SER A 144 20.20 -26.52 -0.43
N PRO A 145 20.81 -25.90 -1.46
CA PRO A 145 20.09 -25.52 -2.67
C PRO A 145 19.33 -26.67 -3.34
N GLU A 146 19.87 -27.89 -3.28
CA GLU A 146 19.22 -29.07 -3.86
C GLU A 146 17.98 -29.51 -3.06
N ALA A 147 18.04 -29.50 -1.72
CA ALA A 147 16.87 -29.81 -0.89
C ALA A 147 15.77 -28.76 -1.07
N MET A 148 16.14 -27.47 -1.07
CA MET A 148 15.18 -26.40 -1.34
C MET A 148 14.56 -26.53 -2.74
N ARG A 149 15.35 -26.84 -3.77
CA ARG A 149 14.83 -27.07 -5.13
C ARG A 149 13.82 -28.22 -5.18
N GLN A 150 14.07 -29.31 -4.46
CA GLN A 150 13.13 -30.43 -4.37
C GLN A 150 11.81 -30.02 -3.70
N SER A 151 11.87 -29.25 -2.61
CA SER A 151 10.68 -28.69 -1.96
C SER A 151 9.91 -27.76 -2.90
N LEU A 152 10.59 -26.82 -3.57
CA LEU A 152 9.99 -25.87 -4.51
C LEU A 152 9.39 -26.55 -5.75
N ALA A 153 9.91 -27.71 -6.16
CA ALA A 153 9.35 -28.49 -7.27
C ALA A 153 7.90 -28.95 -7.01
N HIS A 154 7.45 -29.00 -5.74
CA HIS A 154 6.05 -29.31 -5.43
C HIS A 154 5.05 -28.32 -6.05
N VAL A 155 5.44 -27.07 -6.31
CA VAL A 155 4.57 -26.03 -6.91
C VAL A 155 4.14 -26.38 -8.34
N ALA A 156 4.93 -27.19 -9.06
CA ALA A 156 4.59 -27.68 -10.40
C ALA A 156 3.85 -29.04 -10.40
N ARG A 157 3.53 -29.60 -9.23
CA ARG A 157 2.88 -30.91 -9.16
C ARG A 157 1.48 -30.84 -9.77
N THR A 158 1.19 -31.83 -10.62
CA THR A 158 -0.11 -32.02 -11.25
C THR A 158 -0.78 -33.30 -10.75
N ARG A 159 -2.08 -33.42 -11.06
CA ARG A 159 -2.89 -34.60 -10.79
C ARG A 159 -3.76 -34.90 -12.01
N SER A 160 -3.97 -36.18 -12.26
CA SER A 160 -4.91 -36.69 -13.25
C SER A 160 -6.26 -36.91 -12.57
N VAL A 161 -7.32 -36.34 -13.13
CA VAL A 161 -8.69 -36.38 -12.57
C VAL A 161 -9.71 -36.69 -13.65
N THR A 162 -10.86 -37.20 -13.25
CA THR A 162 -11.97 -37.44 -14.18
C THR A 162 -12.59 -36.12 -14.65
N GLU A 163 -13.40 -36.19 -15.71
CA GLU A 163 -14.16 -35.06 -16.23
C GLU A 163 -15.07 -34.42 -15.16
N ASP A 164 -15.72 -35.25 -14.35
CA ASP A 164 -16.63 -34.80 -13.28
C ASP A 164 -15.87 -34.09 -12.14
N GLU A 165 -14.69 -34.59 -11.77
CA GLU A 165 -13.83 -33.96 -10.78
C GLU A 165 -13.28 -32.61 -11.27
N ALA A 166 -12.84 -32.54 -12.52
CA ALA A 166 -12.38 -31.29 -13.13
C ALA A 166 -13.47 -30.21 -13.13
N ARG A 167 -14.71 -30.58 -13.50
CA ARG A 167 -15.88 -29.68 -13.42
C ARG A 167 -16.22 -29.30 -11.99
N LYS A 168 -16.16 -30.25 -11.04
CA LYS A 168 -16.42 -29.99 -9.61
C LYS A 168 -15.46 -28.95 -9.04
N TYR A 169 -14.20 -28.95 -9.46
CA TYR A 169 -13.24 -27.91 -9.08
C TYR A 169 -13.39 -26.61 -9.89
N GLY A 170 -14.25 -26.58 -10.90
CA GLY A 170 -14.56 -25.40 -11.69
C GLY A 170 -13.55 -25.10 -12.80
N PHE A 171 -12.89 -26.14 -13.32
CA PHE A 171 -12.10 -26.03 -14.55
C PHE A 171 -12.99 -26.18 -15.79
N GLN A 172 -12.61 -25.51 -16.87
CA GLN A 172 -13.21 -25.69 -18.19
C GLN A 172 -12.42 -26.78 -18.93
N LEU A 173 -13.08 -27.82 -19.41
CA LEU A 173 -12.41 -28.97 -20.01
C LEU A 173 -11.63 -28.60 -21.27
N ASP A 174 -12.15 -27.64 -22.03
CA ASP A 174 -11.61 -27.15 -23.30
C ASP A 174 -10.23 -26.49 -23.12
N THR A 175 -9.90 -26.07 -21.89
CA THR A 175 -8.63 -25.41 -21.54
C THR A 175 -7.65 -26.35 -20.84
N LEU A 176 -8.08 -27.57 -20.49
CA LEU A 176 -7.24 -28.55 -19.81
C LEU A 176 -6.54 -29.49 -20.79
N GLU A 177 -5.33 -29.88 -20.44
CA GLU A 177 -4.62 -30.95 -21.14
C GLU A 177 -5.21 -32.31 -20.74
N ARG A 178 -5.39 -33.20 -21.73
CA ARG A 178 -5.81 -34.59 -21.48
C ARG A 178 -4.64 -35.41 -21.00
N ASP A 179 -4.88 -36.34 -20.08
CA ASP A 179 -3.84 -37.26 -19.62
C ASP A 179 -3.54 -38.30 -20.73
N PRO A 180 -2.33 -38.31 -21.31
CA PRO A 180 -1.97 -39.29 -22.34
C PRO A 180 -1.94 -40.73 -21.81
N ASN A 181 -1.78 -40.92 -20.49
CA ASN A 181 -1.69 -42.24 -19.88
C ASN A 181 -3.06 -42.78 -19.42
N GLN A 182 -4.07 -41.91 -19.28
CA GLN A 182 -5.40 -42.28 -18.80
C GLN A 182 -6.48 -41.66 -19.70
N PRO A 183 -7.06 -42.45 -20.63
CA PRO A 183 -8.14 -41.98 -21.49
C PRO A 183 -9.33 -41.47 -20.67
N GLY A 184 -9.84 -40.27 -21.02
CA GLY A 184 -10.97 -39.64 -20.32
C GLY A 184 -10.60 -38.86 -19.06
N HIS A 185 -9.32 -38.79 -18.70
CA HIS A 185 -8.83 -37.96 -17.61
C HIS A 185 -8.15 -36.67 -18.12
N TYR A 186 -8.12 -35.68 -17.23
CA TYR A 186 -7.52 -34.36 -17.47
C TYR A 186 -6.46 -34.04 -16.42
N ILE A 187 -5.45 -33.29 -16.82
CA ILE A 187 -4.36 -32.86 -15.95
C ILE A 187 -4.71 -31.52 -15.32
N ILE A 188 -4.77 -31.48 -13.99
CA ILE A 188 -5.00 -30.27 -13.19
C ILE A 188 -3.83 -30.00 -12.22
N PRO A 189 -3.66 -28.77 -11.71
CA PRO A 189 -2.72 -28.51 -10.62
C PRO A 189 -3.09 -29.30 -9.36
N ALA A 190 -2.08 -29.80 -8.64
CA ALA A 190 -2.28 -30.44 -7.34
C ALA A 190 -2.64 -29.44 -6.23
N TRP A 191 -2.33 -28.15 -6.45
CA TRP A 191 -2.44 -27.10 -5.46
C TRP A 191 -3.27 -25.94 -5.99
N ARG A 192 -4.09 -25.35 -5.12
CA ARG A 192 -4.86 -24.14 -5.40
C ARG A 192 -4.00 -22.88 -5.34
N HIS A 193 -3.06 -22.82 -4.39
CA HIS A 193 -2.20 -21.65 -4.14
C HIS A 193 -0.90 -22.06 -3.44
N ALA A 194 0.17 -21.32 -3.67
CA ALA A 194 1.47 -21.50 -3.01
C ALA A 194 1.95 -20.21 -2.36
N LEU A 195 2.47 -20.31 -1.13
CA LEU A 195 3.12 -19.23 -0.40
C LEU A 195 4.56 -19.64 -0.11
N ILE A 196 5.51 -18.86 -0.59
CA ILE A 196 6.94 -19.10 -0.42
C ILE A 196 7.52 -17.93 0.39
N SER A 197 7.93 -18.23 1.63
CA SER A 197 8.74 -17.33 2.44
C SER A 197 10.22 -17.63 2.19
N LEU A 198 10.99 -16.65 1.70
CA LEU A 198 12.42 -16.80 1.44
C LEU A 198 13.22 -15.65 2.03
N ASP A 199 14.35 -16.01 2.63
CA ASP A 199 15.33 -15.06 3.10
C ASP A 199 16.11 -14.49 1.92
N HIS A 200 15.57 -13.42 1.35
CA HIS A 200 16.19 -12.68 0.25
C HIS A 200 16.15 -11.18 0.55
N PRO A 201 17.24 -10.42 0.33
CA PRO A 201 17.32 -8.99 0.69
C PRO A 201 16.14 -8.15 0.20
N LEU A 202 15.73 -8.34 -1.06
CA LEU A 202 14.56 -7.67 -1.64
C LEU A 202 13.24 -8.01 -0.94
N LEU A 203 13.03 -9.28 -0.59
CA LEU A 203 11.79 -9.76 0.03
C LEU A 203 11.70 -9.33 1.49
N GLN A 204 12.83 -9.40 2.23
CA GLN A 204 12.94 -8.87 3.59
C GLN A 204 12.58 -7.37 3.65
N GLN A 205 12.85 -6.62 2.59
CA GLN A 205 12.55 -5.19 2.50
C GLN A 205 11.10 -4.89 2.09
N GLY A 206 10.29 -5.93 1.87
CA GLY A 206 8.83 -5.82 1.72
C GLY A 206 8.35 -5.95 0.29
N ILE A 207 9.19 -6.44 -0.62
CA ILE A 207 8.73 -6.82 -1.96
C ILE A 207 8.01 -8.16 -1.86
N ARG A 208 6.82 -8.21 -2.46
CA ARG A 208 6.03 -9.43 -2.66
C ARG A 208 5.88 -9.65 -4.16
N ILE A 209 6.17 -10.84 -4.63
CA ILE A 209 5.94 -11.22 -6.03
C ILE A 209 4.73 -12.11 -6.10
N LEU A 210 3.83 -11.83 -7.04
CA LEU A 210 2.74 -12.71 -7.40
C LEU A 210 3.05 -13.32 -8.78
N ASP A 211 3.46 -14.58 -8.81
CA ASP A 211 3.58 -15.36 -10.05
C ASP A 211 2.21 -15.94 -10.40
N THR A 212 1.74 -15.64 -11.61
CA THR A 212 0.47 -16.15 -12.10
C THR A 212 0.74 -17.34 -13.04
N PRO A 213 0.01 -18.46 -12.93
CA PRO A 213 0.13 -19.56 -13.90
C PRO A 213 -0.37 -19.10 -15.28
N GLY A 214 -0.16 -19.91 -16.33
CA GLY A 214 -0.62 -19.61 -17.68
C GLY A 214 -2.15 -19.41 -17.80
N LEU A 215 -2.60 -18.89 -18.94
CA LEU A 215 -3.99 -18.50 -19.25
C LEU A 215 -5.06 -19.55 -18.92
N ASN A 216 -4.75 -20.84 -19.12
CA ASN A 216 -5.67 -21.94 -18.83
C ASN A 216 -6.03 -22.04 -17.34
N ALA A 217 -5.17 -21.54 -16.45
CA ALA A 217 -5.37 -21.51 -15.00
C ALA A 217 -5.93 -20.17 -14.48
N LEU A 218 -5.59 -19.03 -15.10
CA LEU A 218 -6.10 -17.69 -14.74
C LEU A 218 -7.63 -17.56 -14.88
N GLY A 219 -8.21 -18.21 -15.90
CA GLY A 219 -9.68 -18.23 -16.09
C GLY A 219 -10.43 -19.08 -15.06
N SER A 220 -9.73 -20.02 -14.42
CA SER A 220 -10.29 -20.93 -13.43
C SER A 220 -10.27 -20.36 -12.01
N GLU A 221 -9.32 -19.48 -11.66
CA GLU A 221 -9.26 -18.79 -10.36
C GLU A 221 -9.66 -17.32 -10.50
N PRO A 222 -10.96 -17.01 -10.36
CA PRO A 222 -11.44 -15.64 -10.50
C PRO A 222 -10.92 -14.70 -9.39
N GLU A 223 -10.47 -15.21 -8.24
CA GLU A 223 -9.81 -14.39 -7.19
C GLU A 223 -8.48 -13.80 -7.69
N LEU A 224 -7.72 -14.55 -8.50
CA LEU A 224 -6.45 -14.08 -9.04
C LEU A 224 -6.63 -12.86 -9.97
N THR A 225 -7.64 -12.93 -10.84
CA THR A 225 -7.92 -11.91 -11.87
C THR A 225 -8.75 -10.74 -11.35
N LEU A 226 -9.67 -10.97 -10.41
CA LEU A 226 -10.56 -9.93 -9.88
C LEU A 226 -10.02 -9.25 -8.61
N SER A 227 -9.15 -9.93 -7.85
CA SER A 227 -8.56 -9.42 -6.62
C SER A 227 -7.06 -9.23 -6.75
N MET A 228 -6.29 -10.30 -6.89
CA MET A 228 -4.85 -10.21 -6.61
C MET A 228 -4.07 -9.34 -7.61
N ILE A 229 -4.38 -9.45 -8.91
CA ILE A 229 -3.73 -8.63 -9.96
C ILE A 229 -4.14 -7.15 -9.86
N PRO A 230 -5.43 -6.78 -9.77
CA PRO A 230 -5.84 -5.39 -9.58
C PRO A 230 -5.25 -4.70 -8.34
N HIS A 231 -5.01 -5.43 -7.26
CA HIS A 231 -4.41 -4.90 -6.04
C HIS A 231 -2.87 -4.89 -6.06
N ALA A 232 -2.24 -5.46 -7.09
CA ALA A 232 -0.81 -5.34 -7.24
C ALA A 232 -0.44 -3.88 -7.51
N HIS A 233 0.64 -3.41 -6.88
CA HIS A 233 1.13 -2.04 -7.07
C HIS A 233 1.66 -1.83 -8.50
N ALA A 234 2.22 -2.89 -9.08
CA ALA A 234 2.68 -2.93 -10.46
C ALA A 234 2.36 -4.28 -11.10
N VAL A 235 2.11 -4.26 -12.41
CA VAL A 235 1.90 -5.45 -13.23
C VAL A 235 2.97 -5.50 -14.32
N VAL A 236 3.69 -6.61 -14.36
CA VAL A 236 4.68 -6.94 -15.39
C VAL A 236 4.03 -7.97 -16.33
N PHE A 237 3.64 -7.53 -17.51
CA PHE A 237 3.01 -8.34 -18.54
C PHE A 237 4.06 -8.94 -19.48
N LEU A 238 4.30 -10.25 -19.38
CA LEU A 238 5.32 -10.95 -20.15
C LEU A 238 4.77 -11.49 -21.47
N LEU A 239 5.51 -11.16 -22.53
CA LEU A 239 5.31 -11.60 -23.91
C LEU A 239 6.56 -12.32 -24.40
N GLY A 240 6.43 -13.11 -25.48
CA GLY A 240 7.56 -13.78 -26.11
C GLY A 240 7.92 -13.09 -27.44
N ALA A 241 9.20 -12.81 -27.65
CA ALA A 241 9.72 -12.28 -28.92
C ALA A 241 9.52 -13.25 -30.09
N ASP A 242 9.42 -14.55 -29.79
CA ASP A 242 9.16 -15.65 -30.73
C ASP A 242 7.77 -15.59 -31.35
N THR A 243 6.74 -15.22 -30.59
CA THR A 243 5.36 -15.19 -31.09
C THR A 243 4.80 -13.79 -31.27
N GLY A 244 5.41 -12.77 -30.64
CA GLY A 244 4.78 -11.47 -30.46
C GLY A 244 3.50 -11.55 -29.64
N VAL A 245 2.58 -10.60 -29.82
CA VAL A 245 1.29 -10.55 -29.11
C VAL A 245 0.28 -11.50 -29.76
N THR A 246 -0.12 -12.55 -29.04
CA THR A 246 -1.17 -13.48 -29.51
C THR A 246 -2.58 -12.92 -29.28
N ALA A 247 -3.59 -13.55 -29.87
CA ALA A 247 -4.98 -13.22 -29.58
C ALA A 247 -5.34 -13.44 -28.09
N SER A 248 -4.77 -14.47 -27.46
CA SER A 248 -4.94 -14.75 -26.03
C SER A 248 -4.27 -13.68 -25.15
N ASP A 249 -3.04 -13.28 -25.51
CA ASP A 249 -2.33 -12.18 -24.85
C ASP A 249 -3.12 -10.87 -24.95
N MET A 250 -3.68 -10.56 -26.12
CA MET A 250 -4.46 -9.35 -26.35
C MET A 250 -5.76 -9.32 -25.54
N ARG A 251 -6.46 -10.46 -25.42
CA ARG A 251 -7.63 -10.56 -24.53
C ARG A 251 -7.22 -10.33 -23.08
N MET A 252 -6.12 -10.94 -22.62
CA MET A 252 -5.63 -10.73 -21.26
C MET A 252 -5.29 -9.28 -20.98
N TRP A 253 -4.59 -8.64 -21.92
CA TRP A 253 -4.27 -7.23 -21.85
C TRP A 253 -5.55 -6.42 -21.71
N LYS A 254 -6.51 -6.53 -22.62
CA LYS A 254 -7.75 -5.75 -22.58
C LYS A 254 -8.62 -6.01 -21.34
N ASP A 255 -8.83 -7.27 -20.99
CA ASP A 255 -9.80 -7.67 -19.97
C ASP A 255 -9.28 -7.45 -18.54
N PHE A 256 -7.97 -7.64 -18.32
CA PHE A 256 -7.40 -7.68 -16.95
C PHE A 256 -6.34 -6.62 -16.64
N ILE A 257 -5.72 -5.98 -17.65
CA ILE A 257 -4.54 -5.11 -17.44
C ILE A 257 -4.76 -3.68 -17.98
N ALA A 258 -5.21 -3.56 -19.23
CA ALA A 258 -5.34 -2.33 -20.00
C ALA A 258 -6.58 -1.51 -19.65
N ASN A 259 -7.53 -2.08 -18.90
CA ASN A 259 -8.73 -1.37 -18.46
C ASN A 259 -8.33 -0.08 -17.73
N ASP A 260 -8.70 1.08 -18.31
CA ASP A 260 -8.45 2.45 -17.83
C ASP A 260 -8.93 2.72 -16.40
N GLN A 261 -9.71 1.78 -15.86
CA GLN A 261 -10.28 1.86 -14.53
C GLN A 261 -9.37 1.19 -13.47
N SER A 262 -8.46 0.30 -13.85
CA SER A 262 -7.55 -0.37 -12.92
C SER A 262 -6.51 0.64 -12.40
N ALA A 263 -6.66 1.10 -11.16
CA ALA A 263 -5.75 2.04 -10.52
C ALA A 263 -4.42 1.36 -10.12
N HIS A 264 -3.69 0.80 -11.11
CA HIS A 264 -2.31 0.36 -10.91
C HIS A 264 -1.47 1.60 -10.66
N GLN A 265 -1.28 1.90 -9.38
CA GLN A 265 -0.64 3.11 -8.93
C GLN A 265 0.68 3.30 -9.68
N ALA A 266 1.53 2.26 -9.72
CA ALA A 266 2.92 2.41 -10.14
C ALA A 266 3.18 2.14 -11.63
N GLY A 267 2.12 1.83 -12.38
CA GLY A 267 2.15 1.62 -13.82
C GLY A 267 2.00 0.16 -14.27
N ARG A 268 1.90 0.00 -15.58
CA ARG A 268 1.76 -1.26 -16.30
C ARG A 268 2.96 -1.37 -17.23
N PHE A 269 3.64 -2.51 -17.21
CA PHE A 269 4.84 -2.74 -18.01
C PHE A 269 4.64 -3.94 -18.90
N ALA A 270 5.05 -3.84 -20.16
CA ALA A 270 5.18 -5.00 -21.02
C ALA A 270 6.65 -5.41 -21.08
N VAL A 271 6.91 -6.71 -20.94
CA VAL A 271 8.24 -7.30 -21.05
C VAL A 271 8.21 -8.27 -22.21
N LEU A 272 8.89 -7.91 -23.30
CA LEU A 272 9.16 -8.79 -24.42
C LEU A 272 10.38 -9.66 -24.08
N ASN A 273 10.12 -10.87 -23.61
CA ASN A 273 11.13 -11.85 -23.22
C ASN A 273 11.62 -12.67 -24.43
N LYS A 274 12.71 -13.43 -24.25
CA LYS A 274 13.32 -14.30 -25.28
C LYS A 274 13.94 -13.56 -26.47
N ILE A 275 14.45 -12.35 -26.27
CA ILE A 275 15.14 -11.60 -27.35
C ILE A 275 16.37 -12.32 -27.88
N ASP A 276 16.91 -13.30 -27.14
CA ASP A 276 18.04 -14.13 -27.57
C ASP A 276 17.75 -14.95 -28.82
N ILE A 277 16.47 -15.15 -29.17
CA ILE A 277 16.06 -15.79 -30.42
C ILE A 277 16.34 -14.88 -31.63
N LEU A 278 16.42 -13.56 -31.42
CA LEU A 278 16.68 -12.56 -32.46
C LEU A 278 18.17 -12.23 -32.59
N TRP A 279 19.04 -12.85 -31.80
CA TRP A 279 20.47 -12.61 -31.87
C TRP A 279 21.06 -13.30 -33.10
N ASP A 280 21.63 -12.49 -34.00
CA ASP A 280 22.31 -12.98 -35.19
C ASP A 280 23.77 -12.50 -35.17
N ASP A 281 24.65 -13.37 -34.68
CA ASP A 281 26.09 -13.07 -34.59
C ASP A 281 26.75 -12.99 -36.00
N ILE A 282 26.09 -13.49 -37.05
CA ILE A 282 26.60 -13.45 -38.44
C ILE A 282 26.31 -12.09 -39.07
N GLN A 283 25.11 -11.55 -38.86
CA GLN A 283 24.71 -10.23 -39.37
C GLN A 283 25.16 -9.06 -38.46
N GLY A 284 25.59 -9.38 -37.24
CA GLY A 284 26.19 -8.44 -36.29
C GLY A 284 25.18 -7.73 -35.38
N ASP A 285 25.72 -7.01 -34.39
CA ASP A 285 24.92 -6.43 -33.30
C ASP A 285 23.92 -5.36 -33.79
N ALA A 286 24.26 -4.58 -34.81
CA ALA A 286 23.37 -3.55 -35.35
C ALA A 286 22.09 -4.13 -35.97
N PHE A 287 22.19 -5.28 -36.65
CA PHE A 287 21.03 -5.98 -37.20
C PHE A 287 20.15 -6.56 -36.09
N THR A 288 20.78 -7.13 -35.06
CA THR A 288 20.10 -7.67 -33.87
C THR A 288 19.30 -6.56 -33.17
N GLU A 289 19.90 -5.40 -32.93
CA GLU A 289 19.25 -4.27 -32.25
C GLU A 289 18.09 -3.70 -33.08
N SER A 290 18.27 -3.56 -34.40
CA SER A 290 17.18 -3.14 -35.31
C SER A 290 16.01 -4.13 -35.30
N SER A 291 16.29 -5.44 -35.26
CA SER A 291 15.25 -6.47 -35.22
C SER A 291 14.47 -6.44 -33.90
N ILE A 292 15.17 -6.29 -32.77
CA ILE A 292 14.55 -6.15 -31.45
C ILE A 292 13.66 -4.89 -31.40
N GLU A 293 14.14 -3.76 -31.91
CA GLU A 293 13.39 -2.50 -31.90
C GLU A 293 12.16 -2.54 -32.83
N ALA A 294 12.24 -3.25 -33.96
CA ALA A 294 11.10 -3.47 -34.85
C ALA A 294 9.98 -4.27 -34.16
N VAL A 295 10.32 -5.35 -33.44
CA VAL A 295 9.32 -6.15 -32.70
C VAL A 295 8.76 -5.36 -31.51
N ARG A 296 9.61 -4.58 -30.83
CA ARG A 296 9.20 -3.70 -29.74
C ARG A 296 8.19 -2.65 -30.19
N THR A 297 8.45 -1.97 -31.30
CA THR A 297 7.54 -0.96 -31.87
C THR A 297 6.21 -1.57 -32.29
N LYS A 298 6.24 -2.72 -32.97
CA LYS A 298 5.03 -3.46 -33.33
C LYS A 298 4.19 -3.85 -32.10
N THR A 299 4.85 -4.28 -31.02
CA THR A 299 4.17 -4.64 -29.76
C THR A 299 3.60 -3.39 -29.08
N ALA A 300 4.30 -2.25 -29.15
CA ALA A 300 3.85 -0.97 -28.62
C ALA A 300 2.54 -0.52 -29.30
N ASP A 301 2.51 -0.60 -30.63
CA ASP A 301 1.33 -0.27 -31.43
C ASP A 301 0.14 -1.19 -31.11
N GLN A 302 0.39 -2.50 -30.95
CA GLN A 302 -0.66 -3.47 -30.64
C GLN A 302 -1.27 -3.26 -29.25
N LEU A 303 -0.45 -2.98 -28.24
CA LEU A 303 -0.90 -2.79 -26.86
C LEU A 303 -1.38 -1.37 -26.55
N GLY A 304 -1.09 -0.39 -27.43
CA GLY A 304 -1.35 1.03 -27.18
C GLY A 304 -0.44 1.61 -26.09
N LEU A 305 0.78 1.09 -25.97
CA LEU A 305 1.79 1.56 -25.01
C LEU A 305 2.84 2.42 -25.70
N LEU A 306 3.52 3.28 -24.94
CA LEU A 306 4.70 3.96 -25.45
C LEU A 306 5.86 2.95 -25.54
N PRO A 307 6.73 3.00 -26.55
CA PRO A 307 7.86 2.07 -26.69
C PRO A 307 8.73 2.00 -25.42
N LYS A 308 8.91 3.11 -24.70
CA LYS A 308 9.63 3.18 -23.41
C LYS A 308 9.04 2.33 -22.29
N ASP A 309 7.75 1.98 -22.37
CA ASP A 309 7.04 1.14 -21.41
C ASP A 309 7.06 -0.34 -21.80
N ILE A 310 7.71 -0.66 -22.93
CA ILE A 310 8.01 -2.01 -23.37
C ILE A 310 9.50 -2.26 -23.20
N LEU A 311 9.81 -3.20 -22.32
CA LEU A 311 11.16 -3.66 -22.04
C LEU A 311 11.45 -4.93 -22.84
N THR A 312 12.64 -5.01 -23.41
CA THR A 312 13.12 -6.17 -24.17
C THR A 312 14.18 -6.86 -23.33
N LEU A 313 14.03 -8.16 -23.04
CA LEU A 313 15.03 -8.89 -22.25
C LEU A 313 15.11 -10.38 -22.61
N SER A 314 16.17 -11.04 -22.15
CA SER A 314 16.26 -12.50 -22.13
C SER A 314 16.45 -13.00 -20.71
N ALA A 315 15.38 -13.51 -20.10
CA ALA A 315 15.42 -14.06 -18.74
C ALA A 315 16.38 -15.25 -18.62
N LYS A 316 16.40 -16.11 -19.64
CA LYS A 316 17.29 -17.29 -19.71
C LYS A 316 18.75 -16.88 -19.70
N GLN A 317 19.14 -15.94 -20.58
CA GLN A 317 20.52 -15.48 -20.65
C GLN A 317 20.91 -14.69 -19.42
N ALA A 318 19.99 -13.91 -18.83
CA ALA A 318 20.23 -13.20 -17.58
C ALA A 318 20.51 -14.16 -16.40
N LEU A 319 19.73 -15.25 -16.28
CA LEU A 319 19.98 -16.28 -15.27
C LEU A 319 21.33 -16.95 -15.47
N HIS A 320 21.64 -17.36 -16.70
CA HIS A 320 22.94 -17.97 -17.03
C HIS A 320 24.11 -17.02 -16.73
N ALA A 321 23.96 -15.75 -17.08
CA ALA A 321 24.95 -14.71 -16.82
C ALA A 321 25.21 -14.54 -15.32
N ARG A 322 24.16 -14.44 -14.49
CA ARG A 322 24.31 -14.31 -13.03
C ARG A 322 24.95 -15.54 -12.39
N ILE A 323 24.53 -16.75 -12.78
CA ILE A 323 25.10 -18.00 -12.25
C ILE A 323 26.60 -18.12 -12.61
N ARG A 324 27.00 -17.69 -13.81
CA ARG A 324 28.38 -17.78 -14.30
C ARG A 324 29.24 -16.56 -13.96
N GLY A 325 28.66 -15.47 -13.47
CA GLY A 325 29.34 -14.19 -13.28
C GLY A 325 29.73 -13.48 -14.59
N ASP A 326 28.97 -13.67 -15.67
CA ASP A 326 29.24 -13.07 -16.98
C ASP A 326 28.54 -11.70 -17.15
N GLU A 327 29.27 -10.63 -16.85
CA GLU A 327 28.78 -9.25 -16.95
C GLU A 327 28.49 -8.78 -18.38
N ALA A 328 29.12 -9.38 -19.40
CA ALA A 328 28.86 -9.03 -20.79
C ALA A 328 27.51 -9.61 -21.23
N LEU A 329 27.27 -10.88 -20.91
CA LEU A 329 26.00 -11.53 -21.18
C LEU A 329 24.85 -10.92 -20.37
N LEU A 330 25.09 -10.50 -19.13
CA LEU A 330 24.07 -9.83 -18.31
C LEU A 330 23.64 -8.47 -18.89
N ARG A 331 24.59 -7.72 -19.45
CA ARG A 331 24.29 -6.48 -20.19
C ARG A 331 23.53 -6.78 -21.47
N ARG A 332 23.97 -7.78 -22.25
CA ARG A 332 23.29 -8.20 -23.50
C ARG A 332 21.87 -8.72 -23.25
N SER A 333 21.61 -9.36 -22.11
CA SER A 333 20.29 -9.86 -21.74
C SER A 333 19.31 -8.78 -21.29
N ASN A 334 19.79 -7.55 -21.05
CA ASN A 334 19.03 -6.36 -20.68
C ASN A 334 18.14 -6.49 -19.42
N LEU A 335 18.50 -7.37 -18.47
CA LEU A 335 17.75 -7.52 -17.21
C LEU A 335 17.84 -6.25 -16.35
N GLN A 336 18.98 -5.55 -16.41
CA GLN A 336 19.25 -4.34 -15.65
C GLN A 336 18.24 -3.22 -15.97
N ALA A 337 17.75 -3.13 -17.21
CA ALA A 337 16.72 -2.16 -17.58
C ALA A 337 15.38 -2.42 -16.86
N LEU A 338 15.02 -3.68 -16.67
CA LEU A 338 13.83 -4.05 -15.87
C LEU A 338 14.03 -3.67 -14.41
N GLU A 339 15.18 -4.01 -13.82
CA GLU A 339 15.49 -3.65 -12.43
C GLU A 339 15.46 -2.14 -12.20
N ALA A 340 16.06 -1.36 -13.11
CA ALA A 340 16.06 0.10 -13.04
C ALA A 340 14.63 0.69 -13.14
N LEU A 341 13.82 0.19 -14.06
CA LEU A 341 12.45 0.68 -14.25
C LEU A 341 11.54 0.33 -13.06
N LEU A 342 11.66 -0.89 -12.52
CA LEU A 342 10.90 -1.30 -11.32
C LEU A 342 11.24 -0.39 -10.14
N SER A 343 12.51 -0.05 -9.96
CA SER A 343 12.92 0.90 -8.95
C SER A 343 12.43 2.32 -9.20
N GLU A 344 12.70 2.88 -10.38
CA GLU A 344 12.42 4.30 -10.68
C GLU A 344 10.92 4.61 -10.60
N ARG A 345 10.06 3.70 -11.05
CA ARG A 345 8.62 3.96 -11.07
C ARG A 345 7.90 3.48 -9.83
N ILE A 346 8.19 2.27 -9.36
CA ILE A 346 7.42 1.67 -8.26
C ILE A 346 7.84 2.27 -6.92
N LEU A 347 9.14 2.31 -6.63
CA LEU A 347 9.62 2.89 -5.37
C LEU A 347 9.36 4.40 -5.33
N ALA A 348 9.64 5.14 -6.39
CA ALA A 348 9.43 6.60 -6.38
C ALA A 348 7.95 6.96 -6.18
N GLN A 349 7.01 6.17 -6.71
CA GLN A 349 5.61 6.43 -6.46
C GLN A 349 5.20 6.12 -5.02
N LYS A 350 5.67 5.01 -4.44
CA LYS A 350 5.47 4.70 -3.01
C LYS A 350 6.04 5.81 -2.12
N GLU A 351 7.25 6.28 -2.41
CA GLU A 351 7.88 7.42 -1.74
C GLU A 351 7.02 8.67 -1.81
N ARG A 352 6.46 8.99 -3.00
CA ARG A 352 5.54 10.13 -3.18
C ARG A 352 4.29 9.98 -2.32
N LEU A 353 3.67 8.80 -2.28
CA LEU A 353 2.47 8.54 -1.48
C LEU A 353 2.75 8.70 0.02
N ILE A 354 3.82 8.10 0.53
CA ILE A 354 4.23 8.23 1.93
C ILE A 354 4.54 9.70 2.27
N THR A 355 5.25 10.40 1.38
CA THR A 355 5.59 11.82 1.59
C THR A 355 4.36 12.70 1.64
N GLN A 356 3.46 12.57 0.65
CA GLN A 356 2.28 13.41 0.54
C GLN A 356 1.25 13.16 1.64
N THR A 357 1.04 11.91 2.03
CA THR A 357 -0.03 11.54 2.97
C THR A 357 0.40 11.51 4.42
N MET A 358 1.66 11.13 4.71
CA MET A 358 2.12 10.94 6.08
C MET A 358 3.13 12.01 6.50
N ILE A 359 4.20 12.23 5.70
CA ILE A 359 5.27 13.14 6.09
C ILE A 359 4.76 14.58 6.18
N ASN A 360 4.02 15.04 5.18
CA ASN A 360 3.45 16.40 5.19
C ASN A 360 2.50 16.63 6.37
N ASP A 361 1.67 15.65 6.68
CA ASP A 361 0.78 15.66 7.86
C ASP A 361 1.59 15.84 9.16
N MET A 362 2.65 15.05 9.32
CA MET A 362 3.50 15.11 10.51
C MET A 362 4.32 16.40 10.60
N LEU A 363 4.80 16.91 9.46
CA LEU A 363 5.50 18.20 9.39
C LEU A 363 4.57 19.35 9.79
N GLY A 364 3.31 19.34 9.35
CA GLY A 364 2.33 20.35 9.76
C GLY A 364 2.06 20.32 11.27
N MET A 365 1.95 19.12 11.85
CA MET A 365 1.78 18.95 13.29
C MET A 365 2.99 19.46 14.07
N LEU A 366 4.20 19.09 13.64
CA LEU A 366 5.44 19.51 14.29
C LEU A 366 5.65 21.03 14.20
N GLN A 367 5.35 21.64 13.04
CA GLN A 367 5.39 23.10 12.87
C GLN A 367 4.43 23.82 13.81
N THR A 368 3.24 23.25 14.03
CA THR A 368 2.26 23.80 14.97
C THR A 368 2.82 23.78 16.40
N SER A 369 3.40 22.65 16.83
CA SER A 369 4.02 22.55 18.16
C SER A 369 5.25 23.45 18.31
N GLN A 370 6.05 23.65 17.25
CA GLN A 370 7.18 24.58 17.25
C GLN A 370 6.73 26.04 17.41
N ALA A 371 5.71 26.47 16.67
CA ALA A 371 5.19 27.83 16.77
C ALA A 371 4.73 28.17 18.20
N ILE A 372 4.21 27.17 18.92
CA ILE A 372 3.81 27.32 20.33
C ILE A 372 5.01 27.51 21.25
N LEU A 373 6.07 26.72 21.07
CA LEU A 373 7.30 26.91 21.84
C LEU A 373 7.99 28.23 21.52
N GLN A 374 8.00 28.67 20.26
CA GLN A 374 8.53 29.97 19.85
C GLN A 374 7.75 31.12 20.48
N SER A 375 6.42 31.06 20.45
CA SER A 375 5.58 32.04 21.15
C SER A 375 5.85 32.06 22.67
N ARG A 376 6.08 30.88 23.26
CA ARG A 376 6.45 30.75 24.68
C ARG A 376 7.83 31.34 24.98
N GLU A 377 8.81 31.11 24.12
CA GLU A 377 10.15 31.69 24.22
C GLU A 377 10.06 33.22 24.13
N GLN A 378 9.42 33.75 23.09
CA GLN A 378 9.26 35.19 22.89
C GLN A 378 8.60 35.85 24.10
N SER A 379 7.52 35.26 24.64
CA SER A 379 6.86 35.79 25.83
C SER A 379 7.77 35.77 27.07
N LEU A 380 8.67 34.79 27.22
CA LEU A 380 9.63 34.76 28.34
C LEU A 380 10.79 35.74 28.11
N GLN A 381 11.20 35.94 26.86
CA GLN A 381 12.23 36.90 26.45
C GLN A 381 11.78 38.34 26.76
N GLU A 382 10.57 38.71 26.31
CA GLU A 382 9.95 40.01 26.57
C GLU A 382 9.84 40.30 28.08
N ARG A 383 9.56 39.27 28.90
CA ARG A 383 9.55 39.39 30.36
C ARG A 383 10.93 39.66 30.93
N LEU A 384 11.95 38.99 30.42
CA LEU A 384 13.34 39.15 30.83
C LEU A 384 13.83 40.56 30.58
N ASP A 385 13.52 41.10 29.40
CA ASP A 385 13.86 42.48 29.03
C ASP A 385 13.08 43.49 29.88
N THR A 386 11.78 43.24 30.12
CA THR A 386 10.98 44.09 31.02
C THR A 386 11.53 44.09 32.47
N TYR A 387 11.97 42.94 32.98
CA TYR A 387 12.58 42.85 34.31
C TYR A 387 13.94 43.55 34.37
N ARG A 388 14.73 43.50 33.29
CA ARG A 388 16.00 44.23 33.17
C ARG A 388 15.79 45.73 33.16
N GLU A 389 14.73 46.22 32.49
CA GLU A 389 14.47 47.65 32.32
C GLU A 389 13.76 48.32 33.50
N ARG A 390 12.76 47.66 34.10
CA ARG A 390 11.80 48.32 35.03
C ARG A 390 11.83 47.80 36.46
N GLY A 391 12.47 46.67 36.73
CA GLY A 391 12.29 45.93 37.99
C GLY A 391 10.84 45.41 38.16
N ILE A 392 10.58 44.65 39.23
CA ILE A 392 9.26 44.07 39.49
C ILE A 392 8.35 45.13 40.14
N SER A 393 7.54 45.84 39.34
CA SER A 393 6.45 46.66 39.90
C SER A 393 5.24 45.78 40.27
N PRO A 394 4.71 45.86 41.51
CA PRO A 394 3.52 45.13 41.91
C PRO A 394 2.28 45.40 41.04
N SER A 395 2.16 46.61 40.49
CA SER A 395 1.05 46.98 39.60
C SER A 395 1.11 46.27 38.25
N PHE A 396 2.32 46.15 37.69
CA PHE A 396 2.57 45.45 36.43
C PHE A 396 2.31 43.94 36.56
N LEU A 397 2.74 43.31 37.66
CA LEU A 397 2.44 41.89 37.92
C LEU A 397 0.94 41.62 38.03
N LYS A 398 0.19 42.54 38.64
CA LYS A 398 -1.25 42.44 38.78
C LYS A 398 -1.94 42.48 37.41
N GLU A 399 -1.63 43.48 36.59
CA GLU A 399 -2.18 43.63 35.23
C GLU A 399 -1.86 42.43 34.34
N LEU A 400 -0.61 41.94 34.38
CA LEU A 400 -0.20 40.77 33.60
C LEU A 400 -0.91 39.49 34.07
N THR A 401 -1.12 39.33 35.37
CA THR A 401 -1.87 38.19 35.93
C THR A 401 -3.32 38.24 35.50
N GLU A 402 -3.94 39.41 35.53
CA GLU A 402 -5.32 39.62 35.06
C GLU A 402 -5.45 39.28 33.58
N LYS A 403 -4.58 39.81 32.71
CA LYS A 403 -4.58 39.51 31.28
C LYS A 403 -4.35 38.03 30.96
N THR A 404 -3.37 37.39 31.62
CA THR A 404 -3.10 35.96 31.43
C THR A 404 -4.30 35.11 31.90
N GLN A 405 -4.97 35.53 32.96
CA GLN A 405 -6.17 34.86 33.47
C GLN A 405 -7.36 35.03 32.50
N GLU A 406 -7.51 36.19 31.88
CA GLU A 406 -8.50 36.42 30.82
C GLU A 406 -8.25 35.52 29.61
N ASP A 407 -7.02 35.45 29.11
CA ASP A 407 -6.65 34.58 27.99
C ASP A 407 -6.83 33.10 28.33
N TYR A 408 -6.48 32.69 29.56
CA TYR A 408 -6.74 31.34 30.05
C TYR A 408 -8.23 31.03 30.04
N ASN A 409 -9.05 31.94 30.56
CA ASN A 409 -10.50 31.78 30.60
C ASN A 409 -11.08 31.72 29.17
N TYR A 410 -10.51 32.47 28.23
CA TYR A 410 -10.87 32.44 26.82
C TYR A 410 -10.63 31.05 26.19
N TYR A 411 -9.41 30.51 26.30
CA TYR A 411 -9.08 29.19 25.74
C TYR A 411 -9.80 28.06 26.49
N TYR A 412 -10.01 28.20 27.80
CA TYR A 412 -10.81 27.26 28.58
C TYR A 412 -12.27 27.20 28.10
N LYS A 413 -12.89 28.36 27.84
CA LYS A 413 -14.25 28.43 27.25
C LYS A 413 -14.29 27.81 25.86
N LYS A 414 -13.31 28.11 24.98
CA LYS A 414 -13.20 27.47 23.66
C LYS A 414 -13.08 25.95 23.78
N LEU A 415 -12.22 25.45 24.68
CA LEU A 415 -12.06 24.01 24.89
C LEU A 415 -13.35 23.36 25.39
N PHE A 416 -14.12 24.05 26.24
CA PHE A 416 -15.43 23.59 26.68
C PHE A 416 -16.42 23.48 25.50
N THR A 417 -16.48 24.47 24.62
CA THR A 417 -17.29 24.41 23.39
C THR A 417 -16.81 23.29 22.45
N LEU A 418 -15.50 23.10 22.31
CA LEU A 418 -14.96 22.01 21.50
C LEU A 418 -15.29 20.62 22.08
N ARG A 419 -15.41 20.50 23.40
CA ARG A 419 -15.88 19.24 24.03
C ARG A 419 -17.32 18.94 23.66
N SER A 420 -18.22 19.92 23.56
CA SER A 420 -19.59 19.69 23.11
C SER A 420 -19.63 19.38 21.61
N SER A 421 -18.86 20.10 20.78
CA SER A 421 -18.67 19.76 19.36
C SER A 421 -18.12 18.35 19.17
N ARG A 422 -17.21 17.89 20.03
CA ARG A 422 -16.68 16.52 20.01
C ARG A 422 -17.75 15.48 20.35
N ARG A 423 -18.65 15.75 21.29
CA ARG A 423 -19.80 14.87 21.56
C ARG A 423 -20.73 14.78 20.36
N LEU A 424 -20.99 15.91 19.71
CA LEU A 424 -21.79 15.96 18.49
C LEU A 424 -21.13 15.15 17.36
N MET A 425 -19.82 15.29 17.15
CA MET A 425 -19.07 14.46 16.20
C MET A 425 -19.13 12.97 16.54
N ARG A 426 -19.04 12.59 17.82
CA ARG A 426 -19.22 11.19 18.24
C ARG A 426 -20.62 10.67 17.93
N SER A 427 -21.65 11.49 18.12
CA SER A 427 -23.02 11.15 17.71
C SER A 427 -23.11 10.93 16.19
N GLN A 428 -22.51 11.81 15.40
CA GLN A 428 -22.47 11.65 13.94
C GLN A 428 -21.68 10.39 13.52
N ALA A 429 -20.58 10.09 14.22
CA ALA A 429 -19.81 8.86 13.99
C ALA A 429 -20.66 7.61 14.19
N GLN A 430 -21.52 7.60 15.21
CA GLN A 430 -22.45 6.48 15.45
C GLN A 430 -23.51 6.36 14.34
N ILE A 431 -23.99 7.48 13.78
CA ILE A 431 -24.92 7.47 12.64
C ILE A 431 -24.23 6.87 11.41
N LEU A 432 -23.02 7.34 11.10
CA LEU A 432 -22.26 6.84 9.95
C LEU A 432 -21.90 5.35 10.11
N ASP A 433 -21.49 4.91 11.30
CA ASP A 433 -21.16 3.51 11.60
C ASP A 433 -22.40 2.60 11.50
N LYS A 434 -23.59 3.09 11.88
CA LYS A 434 -24.86 2.36 11.67
C LYS A 434 -25.21 2.18 10.19
N ILE A 435 -24.89 3.16 9.34
CA ILE A 435 -25.15 3.07 7.90
C ILE A 435 -24.26 2.00 7.25
N ILE A 436 -23.00 1.91 7.68
CA ILE A 436 -22.00 1.01 7.09
C ILE A 436 -21.59 -0.15 8.03
N HIS A 437 -22.55 -0.67 8.80
CA HIS A 437 -22.30 -1.73 9.75
C HIS A 437 -22.04 -3.08 9.06
N GLU A 438 -21.15 -3.90 9.61
CA GLU A 438 -20.74 -5.19 9.04
C GLU A 438 -21.93 -6.15 8.84
N GLU A 439 -22.82 -6.24 9.84
CA GLU A 439 -24.04 -7.06 9.75
C GLU A 439 -24.96 -6.66 8.59
N ARG A 440 -24.95 -5.38 8.18
CA ARG A 440 -25.78 -4.90 7.06
C ARG A 440 -25.27 -5.48 5.74
N PHE A 441 -23.96 -5.44 5.53
CA PHE A 441 -23.32 -6.10 4.38
C PHE A 441 -23.58 -7.61 4.39
N GLU A 442 -23.41 -8.28 5.53
CA GLU A 442 -23.66 -9.72 5.63
C GLU A 442 -25.13 -10.09 5.42
N SER A 443 -26.06 -9.22 5.83
CA SER A 443 -27.49 -9.37 5.52
C SER A 443 -27.76 -9.29 4.02
N HIS A 444 -27.18 -8.30 3.32
CA HIS A 444 -27.25 -8.22 1.85
C HIS A 444 -26.66 -9.46 1.18
N ALA A 445 -25.49 -9.91 1.63
CA ALA A 445 -24.85 -11.11 1.11
C ALA A 445 -25.71 -12.37 1.33
N ARG A 446 -26.28 -12.55 2.53
CA ARG A 446 -27.15 -13.69 2.87
C ARG A 446 -28.44 -13.69 2.05
N HIS A 447 -29.08 -12.52 1.91
CA HIS A 447 -30.29 -12.39 1.09
C HIS A 447 -30.02 -12.74 -0.37
N THR A 448 -28.94 -12.21 -0.95
CA THR A 448 -28.55 -12.55 -2.32
C THR A 448 -28.20 -14.04 -2.48
N TYR A 449 -27.61 -14.67 -1.46
CA TYR A 449 -27.33 -16.11 -1.48
C TYR A 449 -28.62 -16.93 -1.59
N GLU A 450 -29.63 -16.59 -0.79
CA GLU A 450 -30.94 -17.24 -0.80
C GLU A 450 -31.66 -17.02 -2.13
N GLU A 451 -31.68 -15.78 -2.66
CA GLU A 451 -32.26 -15.48 -3.98
C GLU A 451 -31.60 -16.27 -5.09
N LEU A 452 -30.26 -16.39 -5.07
CA LEU A 452 -29.50 -17.15 -6.06
C LEU A 452 -29.76 -18.65 -5.98
N LYS A 453 -29.86 -19.20 -4.77
CA LYS A 453 -30.20 -20.61 -4.54
C LYS A 453 -31.63 -20.93 -5.01
N ASN A 454 -32.57 -20.01 -4.80
CA ASN A 454 -33.98 -20.20 -5.18
C ASN A 454 -34.27 -19.85 -6.66
N SER A 455 -33.33 -19.21 -7.37
CA SER A 455 -33.49 -18.81 -8.76
C SER A 455 -33.21 -19.96 -9.73
N TRP A 456 -34.26 -20.51 -10.36
CA TRP A 456 -34.16 -21.60 -11.33
C TRP A 456 -33.72 -21.16 -12.74
N THR A 457 -33.57 -19.85 -12.98
CA THR A 457 -33.23 -19.31 -14.31
C THR A 457 -32.01 -18.39 -14.26
N THR A 458 -31.25 -18.35 -15.36
CA THR A 458 -30.10 -17.45 -15.54
C THR A 458 -30.49 -15.97 -15.44
N VAL A 459 -31.72 -15.63 -15.85
CA VAL A 459 -32.29 -14.28 -15.69
C VAL A 459 -32.54 -13.94 -14.22
N GLY A 460 -33.08 -14.88 -13.44
CA GLY A 460 -33.26 -14.72 -11.99
C GLY A 460 -31.93 -14.50 -11.26
N MET A 461 -30.91 -15.32 -11.57
CA MET A 461 -29.58 -15.15 -10.99
C MET A 461 -28.93 -13.82 -11.36
N SER A 462 -29.06 -13.42 -12.64
CA SER A 462 -28.57 -12.13 -13.10
C SER A 462 -29.25 -10.96 -12.37
N ARG A 463 -30.54 -11.08 -12.03
CA ARG A 463 -31.27 -10.08 -11.25
C ARG A 463 -30.81 -10.02 -9.80
N ALA A 464 -30.61 -11.18 -9.14
CA ALA A 464 -30.10 -11.25 -7.77
C ALA A 464 -28.72 -10.59 -7.62
N ILE A 465 -27.80 -10.86 -8.56
CA ILE A 465 -26.46 -10.22 -8.60
C ILE A 465 -26.59 -8.70 -8.76
N ALA A 466 -27.47 -8.23 -9.65
CA ALA A 466 -27.70 -6.79 -9.81
C ALA A 466 -28.31 -6.15 -8.54
N GLY A 467 -29.22 -6.87 -7.88
CA GLY A 467 -29.83 -6.46 -6.63
C GLY A 467 -28.80 -6.24 -5.52
N PHE A 468 -27.82 -7.14 -5.40
CA PHE A 468 -26.71 -7.00 -4.45
C PHE A 468 -25.95 -5.68 -4.60
N PHE A 469 -25.48 -5.36 -5.82
CA PHE A 469 -24.75 -4.12 -6.07
C PHE A 469 -25.64 -2.88 -5.89
N THR A 470 -26.93 -2.98 -6.25
CA THR A 470 -27.89 -1.89 -6.04
C THR A 470 -28.08 -1.59 -4.55
N ALA A 471 -28.14 -2.63 -3.70
CA ALA A 471 -28.24 -2.47 -2.25
C ALA A 471 -26.98 -1.80 -1.67
N ILE A 472 -25.78 -2.22 -2.09
CA ILE A 472 -24.52 -1.59 -1.65
C ILE A 472 -24.44 -0.13 -2.13
N GLU A 473 -24.81 0.15 -3.37
CA GLU A 473 -24.84 1.53 -3.89
C GLU A 473 -25.80 2.41 -3.09
N HIS A 474 -26.94 1.87 -2.66
CA HIS A 474 -27.87 2.59 -1.80
C HIS A 474 -27.25 2.89 -0.43
N ASP A 475 -26.56 1.93 0.18
CA ASP A 475 -25.80 2.14 1.43
C ASP A 475 -24.73 3.24 1.25
N MET A 476 -23.98 3.20 0.13
CA MET A 476 -22.96 4.20 -0.17
C MET A 476 -23.55 5.59 -0.41
N ALA A 477 -24.69 5.70 -1.10
CA ALA A 477 -25.37 6.96 -1.33
C ALA A 477 -25.87 7.58 -0.01
N ASN A 478 -26.42 6.77 0.88
CA ASN A 478 -26.83 7.19 2.22
C ASN A 478 -25.62 7.66 3.05
N LEU A 479 -24.52 6.90 3.01
CA LEU A 479 -23.27 7.29 3.68
C LEU A 479 -22.74 8.62 3.15
N GLN A 480 -22.69 8.80 1.82
CA GLN A 480 -22.24 10.05 1.20
C GLN A 480 -23.12 11.25 1.59
N HIS A 481 -24.43 11.05 1.68
CA HIS A 481 -25.36 12.10 2.10
C HIS A 481 -25.05 12.55 3.53
N GLU A 482 -24.98 11.60 4.47
CA GLU A 482 -24.69 11.88 5.88
C GLU A 482 -23.26 12.40 6.11
N ALA A 483 -22.28 11.91 5.36
CA ALA A 483 -20.91 12.40 5.40
C ALA A 483 -20.83 13.88 4.98
N ARG A 484 -21.56 14.30 3.94
CA ARG A 484 -21.61 15.72 3.55
C ARG A 484 -22.22 16.61 4.62
N LEU A 485 -23.24 16.13 5.35
CA LEU A 485 -23.81 16.86 6.49
C LEU A 485 -22.77 17.00 7.61
N ALA A 486 -22.05 15.92 7.91
CA ALA A 486 -20.96 15.92 8.88
C ALA A 486 -19.82 16.87 8.48
N GLU A 487 -19.41 16.89 7.20
CA GLU A 487 -18.39 17.80 6.69
C GLU A 487 -18.80 19.27 6.80
N LYS A 488 -20.05 19.60 6.45
CA LYS A 488 -20.61 20.96 6.64
C LYS A 488 -20.58 21.36 8.11
N MET A 489 -20.94 20.45 9.00
CA MET A 489 -20.87 20.68 10.44
C MET A 489 -19.43 20.94 10.89
N VAL A 490 -18.46 20.12 10.47
CA VAL A 490 -17.03 20.36 10.75
C VAL A 490 -16.60 21.73 10.24
N HIS A 491 -16.95 22.09 9.01
CA HIS A 491 -16.61 23.39 8.44
C HIS A 491 -17.19 24.55 9.28
N SER A 492 -18.45 24.43 9.74
CA SER A 492 -19.07 25.43 10.61
C SER A 492 -18.38 25.56 11.98
N ILE A 493 -17.87 24.45 12.53
CA ILE A 493 -17.10 24.44 13.78
C ILE A 493 -15.77 25.18 13.57
N TYR A 494 -15.08 24.92 12.46
CA TYR A 494 -13.84 25.60 12.10
C TYR A 494 -14.05 27.10 11.84
N GLN A 495 -15.10 27.48 11.11
CA GLN A 495 -15.43 28.90 10.89
C GLN A 495 -15.71 29.63 12.21
N ARG A 496 -16.49 29.01 13.12
CA ARG A 496 -16.74 29.57 14.46
C ARG A 496 -15.48 29.62 15.33
N TYR A 497 -14.56 28.68 15.13
CA TYR A 497 -13.29 28.68 15.82
C TYR A 497 -12.39 29.82 15.34
N ALA A 498 -12.36 30.06 14.02
CA ALA A 498 -11.51 31.04 13.34
C ALA A 498 -12.10 32.45 13.26
N SER A 499 -13.32 32.69 13.74
CA SER A 499 -14.00 33.99 13.69
C SER A 499 -13.38 35.06 14.63
N ASP A 500 -12.18 34.83 15.12
CA ASP A 500 -11.53 35.61 16.16
C ASP A 500 -10.05 35.79 15.77
N ASP A 501 -9.56 37.03 15.75
CA ASP A 501 -8.23 37.40 15.20
C ASP A 501 -7.05 36.72 15.93
N ARG A 502 -7.31 36.12 17.10
CA ARG A 502 -6.32 35.45 17.96
C ARG A 502 -6.00 34.02 17.55
N THR A 503 -6.71 33.43 16.58
CA THR A 503 -6.57 32.01 16.22
C THR A 503 -6.03 31.78 14.81
N PRO A 504 -5.08 30.85 14.62
CA PRO A 504 -4.58 30.50 13.30
C PRO A 504 -5.66 29.80 12.47
N GLN A 505 -5.61 30.00 11.15
CA GLN A 505 -6.53 29.39 10.21
C GLN A 505 -6.14 27.92 9.96
N LEU A 506 -6.59 27.04 10.84
CA LEU A 506 -6.41 25.59 10.71
C LEU A 506 -7.44 24.98 9.75
N GLN A 507 -7.12 23.87 9.10
CA GLN A 507 -8.03 23.15 8.20
C GLN A 507 -8.35 21.74 8.72
N PRO A 508 -9.58 21.25 8.53
CA PRO A 508 -9.96 19.90 8.91
C PRO A 508 -9.33 18.86 7.98
N SER A 509 -9.08 17.65 8.52
CA SER A 509 -8.77 16.49 7.69
C SER A 509 -9.98 16.12 6.81
N PRO A 510 -9.79 15.94 5.48
CA PRO A 510 -10.89 15.59 4.58
C PRO A 510 -11.34 14.14 4.77
N PHE A 511 -12.61 13.87 4.49
CA PHE A 511 -13.15 12.50 4.47
C PHE A 511 -12.92 11.87 3.09
N ASN A 512 -12.00 10.90 3.02
CA ASN A 512 -11.50 10.40 1.73
C ASN A 512 -11.99 8.99 1.42
N ILE A 513 -13.23 8.86 0.92
CA ILE A 513 -13.77 7.58 0.43
C ILE A 513 -13.92 7.49 -1.09
N ARG A 514 -13.60 8.57 -1.82
CA ARG A 514 -13.81 8.67 -3.27
C ARG A 514 -13.19 7.52 -4.05
N ARG A 515 -11.93 7.20 -3.75
CA ARG A 515 -11.23 6.08 -4.39
C ARG A 515 -11.94 4.74 -4.18
N SER A 516 -12.35 4.44 -2.94
CA SER A 516 -13.05 3.18 -2.64
C SER A 516 -14.41 3.11 -3.34
N LEU A 517 -15.08 4.26 -3.52
CA LEU A 517 -16.32 4.33 -4.30
C LEU A 517 -16.07 4.09 -5.80
N ASP A 518 -15.00 4.66 -6.35
CA ASP A 518 -14.59 4.40 -7.73
C ASP A 518 -14.27 2.90 -7.90
N GLU A 519 -13.51 2.29 -6.97
CA GLU A 519 -13.24 0.84 -6.95
C GLU A 519 -14.54 -0.01 -6.91
N LEU A 520 -15.55 0.41 -6.15
CA LEU A 520 -16.84 -0.28 -6.08
C LEU A 520 -17.61 -0.20 -7.42
N GLN A 521 -17.61 0.96 -8.07
CA GLN A 521 -18.23 1.13 -9.39
C GLN A 521 -17.58 0.24 -10.44
N GLN A 522 -16.25 0.08 -10.38
CA GLN A 522 -15.51 -0.82 -11.26
C GLN A 522 -15.88 -2.27 -11.02
N LEU A 523 -15.99 -2.67 -9.74
CA LEU A 523 -16.41 -4.01 -9.36
C LEU A 523 -17.81 -4.33 -9.89
N LYS A 524 -18.74 -3.36 -9.86
CA LYS A 524 -20.07 -3.50 -10.45
C LYS A 524 -20.02 -3.72 -11.97
N GLN A 525 -19.21 -2.96 -12.70
CA GLN A 525 -19.05 -3.16 -14.15
C GLN A 525 -18.51 -4.56 -14.48
N ARG A 526 -17.55 -5.06 -13.70
CA ARG A 526 -17.07 -6.45 -13.82
C ARG A 526 -18.16 -7.47 -13.49
N ALA A 527 -19.02 -7.17 -12.51
CA ALA A 527 -20.18 -8.01 -12.23
C ALA A 527 -21.18 -8.02 -13.39
N ASP A 528 -21.35 -6.92 -14.13
CA ASP A 528 -22.20 -6.88 -15.32
C ASP A 528 -21.64 -7.73 -16.47
N GLN A 529 -20.31 -7.74 -16.66
CA GLN A 529 -19.64 -8.65 -17.59
C GLN A 529 -19.77 -10.12 -17.15
N PHE A 530 -19.62 -10.39 -15.85
CA PHE A 530 -19.87 -11.71 -15.29
C PHE A 530 -21.31 -12.16 -15.57
N ARG A 531 -22.29 -11.27 -15.36
CA ARG A 531 -23.72 -11.53 -15.65
C ARG A 531 -24.01 -11.81 -17.11
N SER A 532 -23.34 -11.13 -18.04
CA SER A 532 -23.51 -11.39 -19.48
C SER A 532 -22.92 -12.76 -19.87
N SER A 533 -21.79 -13.15 -19.29
CA SER A 533 -21.15 -14.45 -19.53
C SER A 533 -21.95 -15.66 -19.04
N ILE A 534 -22.73 -15.51 -17.96
CA ILE A 534 -23.64 -16.56 -17.45
C ILE A 534 -24.69 -16.95 -18.50
N LYS A 535 -25.11 -16.01 -19.35
CA LYS A 535 -26.12 -16.27 -20.39
C LYS A 535 -25.57 -17.10 -21.54
N THR A 536 -24.25 -17.13 -21.73
CA THR A 536 -23.57 -17.78 -22.84
C THR A 536 -23.11 -19.20 -22.49
N ILE A 537 -22.96 -19.51 -21.20
CA ILE A 537 -22.44 -20.79 -20.72
C ILE A 537 -23.54 -21.48 -19.90
N LEU A 538 -23.99 -22.66 -20.35
CA LEU A 538 -24.85 -23.60 -19.59
C LEU A 538 -24.09 -24.11 -18.36
N THR A 539 -23.81 -23.23 -17.40
CA THR A 539 -23.03 -23.50 -16.20
C THR A 539 -23.96 -23.97 -15.09
N GLU A 540 -23.53 -24.95 -14.30
CA GLU A 540 -24.27 -25.39 -13.11
C GLU A 540 -24.51 -24.22 -12.13
N GLN A 541 -25.74 -24.09 -11.64
CA GLN A 541 -26.17 -23.04 -10.69
C GLN A 541 -25.19 -22.90 -9.52
N THR A 542 -24.80 -24.02 -8.92
CA THR A 542 -23.94 -24.06 -7.74
C THR A 542 -22.58 -23.42 -8.00
N LEU A 543 -22.02 -23.59 -9.20
CA LEU A 543 -20.71 -23.05 -9.57
C LEU A 543 -20.77 -21.53 -9.78
N VAL A 544 -21.86 -21.02 -10.35
CA VAL A 544 -22.10 -19.57 -10.51
C VAL A 544 -22.20 -18.89 -9.15
N VAL A 545 -22.95 -19.48 -8.20
CA VAL A 545 -23.09 -18.95 -6.84
C VAL A 545 -21.73 -18.91 -6.14
N LYS A 546 -20.98 -20.03 -6.14
CA LYS A 546 -19.65 -20.09 -5.52
C LYS A 546 -18.71 -19.03 -6.09
N ARG A 547 -18.66 -18.91 -7.42
CA ARG A 547 -17.81 -17.93 -8.11
C ARG A 547 -18.18 -16.51 -7.73
N PHE A 548 -19.47 -16.18 -7.74
CA PHE A 548 -19.95 -14.85 -7.34
C PHE A 548 -19.53 -14.49 -5.90
N PHE A 549 -19.73 -15.39 -4.94
CA PHE A 549 -19.44 -15.11 -3.53
C PHE A 549 -17.95 -15.05 -3.22
N ASN A 550 -17.17 -16.01 -3.74
CA ASN A 550 -15.74 -16.08 -3.45
C ASN A 550 -14.95 -14.94 -4.10
N THR A 551 -15.50 -14.26 -5.12
CA THR A 551 -14.77 -13.21 -5.84
C THR A 551 -15.42 -11.84 -5.74
N LEU A 552 -16.65 -11.68 -6.23
CA LEU A 552 -17.29 -10.37 -6.31
C LEU A 552 -17.79 -9.91 -4.93
N VAL A 553 -18.42 -10.79 -4.15
CA VAL A 553 -18.85 -10.46 -2.78
C VAL A 553 -17.65 -10.30 -1.86
N ALA A 554 -16.63 -11.16 -1.97
CA ALA A 554 -15.40 -11.03 -1.20
C ALA A 554 -14.69 -9.68 -1.45
N GLU A 555 -14.60 -9.23 -2.70
CA GLU A 555 -14.05 -7.90 -3.03
C GLU A 555 -14.93 -6.75 -2.56
N ALA A 556 -16.25 -6.87 -2.72
CA ALA A 556 -17.18 -5.87 -2.21
C ALA A 556 -17.02 -5.73 -0.68
N ARG A 557 -16.85 -6.85 0.04
CA ARG A 557 -16.60 -6.87 1.49
C ARG A 557 -15.31 -6.14 1.84
N ARG A 558 -14.22 -6.38 1.11
CA ARG A 558 -12.93 -5.69 1.33
C ARG A 558 -13.07 -4.17 1.19
N ILE A 559 -13.72 -3.70 0.11
CA ILE A 559 -13.99 -2.27 -0.11
C ILE A 559 -14.88 -1.71 1.00
N TYR A 560 -15.94 -2.43 1.37
CA TYR A 560 -16.85 -2.03 2.44
C TYR A 560 -16.13 -1.85 3.78
N VAL A 561 -15.24 -2.79 4.14
CA VAL A 561 -14.38 -2.69 5.34
C VAL A 561 -13.44 -1.49 5.26
N GLN A 562 -12.87 -1.19 4.10
CA GLN A 562 -12.00 -0.03 3.92
C GLN A 562 -12.76 1.30 4.13
N ILE A 563 -13.98 1.41 3.57
CA ILE A 563 -14.84 2.57 3.77
C ILE A 563 -15.24 2.69 5.24
N ARG A 564 -15.61 1.58 5.89
CA ARG A 564 -15.94 1.55 7.32
C ARG A 564 -14.78 2.03 8.19
N LYS A 565 -13.53 1.59 7.91
CA LYS A 565 -12.33 2.06 8.62
C LYS A 565 -12.19 3.58 8.53
N GLU A 566 -12.38 4.16 7.33
CA GLU A 566 -12.32 5.61 7.14
C GLU A 566 -13.47 6.32 7.88
N THR A 567 -14.68 5.77 7.81
CA THR A 567 -15.87 6.27 8.51
C THR A 567 -15.70 6.28 10.04
N GLN A 568 -14.97 5.31 10.60
CA GLN A 568 -14.65 5.27 12.03
C GLN A 568 -13.50 6.20 12.41
N ARG A 569 -12.50 6.36 11.53
CA ARG A 569 -11.32 7.19 11.74
C ARG A 569 -11.63 8.69 11.65
N TRP A 570 -12.25 9.13 10.57
CA TRP A 570 -12.40 10.55 10.23
C TRP A 570 -13.09 11.38 11.32
N PRO A 571 -14.20 10.94 11.95
CA PRO A 571 -14.86 11.72 13.00
C PRO A 571 -13.97 11.97 14.23
N GLN A 572 -12.99 11.09 14.47
CA GLN A 572 -12.03 11.23 15.57
C GLN A 572 -10.91 12.22 15.22
N GLU A 573 -10.51 12.29 13.95
CA GLU A 573 -9.40 13.11 13.48
C GLU A 573 -9.83 14.51 13.01
N ALA A 574 -11.07 14.69 12.55
CA ALA A 574 -11.54 15.94 11.91
C ALA A 574 -11.40 17.20 12.79
N LEU A 575 -11.67 17.07 14.10
CA LEU A 575 -11.54 18.18 15.06
C LEU A 575 -10.20 18.20 15.80
N LEU A 576 -9.33 17.21 15.55
CA LEU A 576 -8.07 17.06 16.28
C LEU A 576 -7.16 18.29 16.16
N PRO A 577 -6.97 18.94 14.99
CA PRO A 577 -6.13 20.13 14.87
C PRO A 577 -6.52 21.27 15.82
N ILE A 578 -7.81 21.63 15.85
CA ILE A 578 -8.30 22.74 16.69
C ILE A 578 -8.36 22.37 18.19
N ILE A 579 -8.65 21.11 18.51
CA ILE A 579 -8.64 20.62 19.89
C ILE A 579 -7.21 20.66 20.43
N GLN A 580 -6.26 20.16 19.65
CA GLN A 580 -4.84 20.13 20.02
C GLN A 580 -4.33 21.55 20.23
N HIS A 581 -4.49 22.44 19.25
CA HIS A 581 -4.08 23.84 19.39
C HIS A 581 -4.66 24.51 20.64
N THR A 582 -5.96 24.32 20.90
CA THR A 582 -6.63 24.92 22.07
C THR A 582 -6.11 24.34 23.39
N LEU A 583 -5.88 23.02 23.45
CA LEU A 583 -5.34 22.35 24.62
C LEU A 583 -3.93 22.86 24.93
N GLU A 584 -3.08 22.95 23.91
CA GLU A 584 -1.71 23.41 24.03
C GLU A 584 -1.66 24.87 24.52
N GLN A 585 -2.48 25.77 23.96
CA GLN A 585 -2.60 27.16 24.43
C GLN A 585 -3.07 27.23 25.88
N LYS A 586 -4.06 26.42 26.26
CA LYS A 586 -4.58 26.38 27.64
C LYS A 586 -3.51 25.89 28.64
N GLN A 587 -2.75 24.85 28.31
CA GLN A 587 -1.65 24.35 29.15
C GLN A 587 -0.54 25.39 29.31
N MET A 588 -0.19 26.07 28.22
CA MET A 588 0.79 27.15 28.21
C MET A 588 0.39 28.27 29.19
N LEU A 589 -0.86 28.75 29.10
CA LEU A 589 -1.38 29.80 29.99
C LEU A 589 -1.51 29.34 31.44
N GLU A 590 -1.88 28.08 31.68
CA GLU A 590 -1.97 27.51 33.03
C GLU A 590 -0.60 27.52 33.73
N LEU A 591 0.45 27.11 33.02
CA LEU A 591 1.83 27.17 33.50
C LEU A 591 2.25 28.62 33.75
N GLN A 592 1.87 29.56 32.88
CA GLN A 592 2.15 30.98 33.08
C GLN A 592 1.49 31.54 34.34
N ILE A 593 0.23 31.21 34.61
CA ILE A 593 -0.50 31.67 35.82
C ILE A 593 0.17 31.15 37.10
N ARG A 594 0.54 29.86 37.15
CA ARG A 594 1.23 29.30 38.33
C ARG A 594 2.53 30.05 38.62
N ARG A 595 3.30 30.35 37.58
CA ARG A 595 4.56 31.08 37.69
C ARG A 595 4.37 32.55 38.11
N LEU A 596 3.36 33.24 37.59
CA LEU A 596 3.04 34.61 38.02
C LEU A 596 2.65 34.66 39.51
N LYS A 597 1.91 33.65 40.00
CA LYS A 597 1.58 33.52 41.42
C LYS A 597 2.80 33.24 42.29
N GLU A 598 3.72 32.37 41.84
CA GLU A 598 5.00 32.15 42.53
C GLU A 598 5.84 33.42 42.60
N LEU A 599 5.95 34.17 41.50
CA LEU A 599 6.68 35.44 41.43
C LEU A 599 6.09 36.49 42.37
N ALA A 600 4.76 36.61 42.42
CA ALA A 600 4.07 37.52 43.35
C ALA A 600 4.30 37.12 44.83
N GLY A 601 4.46 35.82 45.11
CA GLY A 601 4.70 35.31 46.47
C GLY A 601 6.17 35.30 46.94
N THR A 602 7.14 35.32 46.02
CA THR A 602 8.59 35.16 46.31
C THR A 602 9.43 36.42 46.05
N ALA A 603 8.81 37.60 46.14
CA ALA A 603 9.37 38.92 45.80
C ALA A 603 10.63 39.41 46.58
N ARG A 604 11.45 38.52 47.16
CA ARG A 604 12.65 38.89 47.93
C ARG A 604 13.98 38.78 47.16
N ASP A 605 14.06 38.07 46.04
CA ASP A 605 15.30 38.02 45.22
C ASP A 605 15.01 37.93 43.71
N THR A 606 14.98 39.11 43.06
CA THR A 606 14.79 39.29 41.62
C THR A 606 15.88 38.60 40.79
N ARG A 607 17.10 38.46 41.32
CA ARG A 607 18.25 37.91 40.59
C ARG A 607 18.14 36.40 40.40
N SER A 608 17.76 35.67 41.45
CA SER A 608 17.43 34.24 41.37
C SER A 608 16.27 33.97 40.40
N GLN A 609 15.26 34.85 40.35
CA GLN A 609 14.13 34.71 39.43
C GLN A 609 14.52 34.92 37.96
N MET A 610 15.34 35.94 37.67
CA MET A 610 15.89 36.15 36.34
C MET A 610 16.71 34.94 35.88
N GLN A 611 17.57 34.38 36.73
CA GLN A 611 18.34 33.17 36.40
C GLN A 611 17.45 31.97 36.07
N ARG A 612 16.34 31.76 36.80
CA ARG A 612 15.38 30.68 36.49
C ARG A 612 14.70 30.88 35.14
N ILE A 613 14.31 32.11 34.81
CA ILE A 613 13.69 32.42 33.50
C ILE A 613 14.72 32.23 32.38
N GLU A 614 15.97 32.69 32.57
CA GLU A 614 17.07 32.46 31.62
C GLU A 614 17.29 30.96 31.38
N MET A 615 17.31 30.13 32.43
CA MET A 615 17.37 28.67 32.30
C MET A 615 16.18 28.09 31.53
N MET A 616 14.97 28.57 31.76
CA MET A 616 13.77 28.09 31.06
C MET A 616 13.76 28.50 29.58
N VAL A 617 14.20 29.72 29.26
CA VAL A 617 14.38 30.16 27.87
C VAL A 617 15.42 29.28 27.18
N ALA A 618 16.54 28.98 27.85
CA ALA A 618 17.55 28.07 27.31
C ALA A 618 17.00 26.66 27.07
N ASP A 619 16.20 26.12 27.98
CA ASP A 619 15.55 24.81 27.80
C ASP A 619 14.55 24.82 26.64
N ILE A 620 13.68 25.84 26.54
CA ILE A 620 12.74 25.98 25.41
C ILE A 620 13.48 26.11 24.08
N ARG A 621 14.57 26.87 24.02
CA ARG A 621 15.43 26.96 22.83
C ARG A 621 16.00 25.60 22.45
N ALA A 622 16.48 24.82 23.42
CA ALA A 622 16.95 23.47 23.18
C ALA A 622 15.82 22.55 22.66
N GLN A 623 14.59 22.72 23.16
CA GLN A 623 13.42 21.98 22.67
C GLN A 623 13.01 22.39 21.24
N ILE A 624 13.08 23.68 20.90
CA ILE A 624 12.86 24.17 19.53
C ILE A 624 13.92 23.60 18.57
N GLU A 625 15.19 23.63 18.97
CA GLU A 625 16.30 23.09 18.18
C GLU A 625 16.20 21.57 17.98
N GLU A 626 15.73 20.85 19.00
CA GLU A 626 15.41 19.42 18.88
C GLU A 626 14.28 19.19 17.87
N ALA A 627 13.20 19.96 17.93
CA ALA A 627 12.11 19.88 16.95
C ALA A 627 12.59 20.23 15.54
N ASP A 628 13.46 21.23 15.36
CA ASP A 628 14.07 21.57 14.07
C ASP A 628 14.94 20.43 13.54
N THR A 629 15.59 19.69 14.44
CA THR A 629 16.37 18.50 14.06
C THR A 629 15.47 17.39 13.56
N ILE A 630 14.35 17.13 14.24
CA ILE A 630 13.34 16.16 13.80
C ILE A 630 12.75 16.57 12.46
N GLN A 631 12.37 17.85 12.31
CA GLN A 631 11.83 18.41 11.06
C GLN A 631 12.81 18.25 9.90
N ARG A 632 14.08 18.61 10.09
CA ARG A 632 15.13 18.48 9.07
C ARG A 632 15.33 17.04 8.64
N ARG A 633 15.24 16.09 9.58
CA ARG A 633 15.35 14.65 9.26
C ARG A 633 14.13 14.11 8.54
N LEU A 634 12.92 14.48 8.96
CA LEU A 634 11.67 14.13 8.25
C LEU A 634 11.59 14.73 6.85
N ARG A 635 12.16 15.92 6.62
CA ARG A 635 12.25 16.57 5.30
C ARG A 635 13.34 16.01 4.39
N ARG A 636 14.16 15.05 4.85
CA ARG A 636 15.19 14.46 3.98
C ARG A 636 14.51 13.88 2.75
N PRO A 637 14.99 14.24 1.54
CA PRO A 637 14.38 13.78 0.32
C PRO A 637 14.44 12.25 0.28
N PRO A 638 13.41 11.61 -0.28
CA PRO A 638 13.42 10.18 -0.41
C PRO A 638 14.53 9.75 -1.39
N PRO A 639 15.05 8.51 -1.24
CA PRO A 639 16.27 8.04 -1.92
C PRO A 639 16.31 8.30 -3.43
N GLN A 640 15.19 8.09 -4.14
CA GLN A 640 15.11 8.27 -5.59
C GLN A 640 15.37 9.73 -6.01
N THR A 641 14.89 10.68 -5.20
CA THR A 641 15.06 12.13 -5.47
C THR A 641 16.46 12.62 -5.06
N ALA A 642 17.07 11.97 -4.06
CA ALA A 642 18.43 12.27 -3.63
C ALA A 642 19.47 11.84 -4.68
N GLY A 643 19.27 10.70 -5.33
CA GLY A 643 20.15 10.20 -6.40
C GLY A 643 20.14 11.07 -7.67
N GLN A 644 18.98 11.64 -8.04
CA GLN A 644 18.88 12.51 -9.24
C GLN A 644 19.61 13.85 -9.10
N LYS A 645 19.89 14.33 -7.88
CA LYS A 645 20.66 15.58 -7.67
C LYS A 645 22.18 15.41 -7.75
N VAL A 646 22.68 14.18 -7.86
CA VAL A 646 24.11 13.88 -8.05
C VAL A 646 24.39 13.60 -9.53
N VAL A 647 24.01 14.53 -10.41
CA VAL A 647 24.60 14.57 -11.76
C VAL A 647 25.80 15.50 -11.68
N SER A 648 26.98 14.90 -11.75
CA SER A 648 28.26 15.59 -11.84
C SER A 648 28.21 16.61 -12.98
N LEU A 649 28.31 17.90 -12.66
CA LEU A 649 28.58 18.94 -13.64
C LEU A 649 29.95 18.62 -14.28
N PRO A 650 30.05 18.42 -15.61
CA PRO A 650 31.34 18.31 -16.27
C PRO A 650 32.08 19.64 -16.11
N GLY A 651 33.35 19.54 -15.75
CA GLY A 651 34.19 20.63 -15.25
C GLY A 651 34.18 21.88 -16.13
N ALA A 652 34.04 23.03 -15.47
CA ALA A 652 34.48 24.30 -16.01
C ALA A 652 36.02 24.24 -16.18
N GLY A 653 36.46 24.02 -17.42
CA GLY A 653 37.85 24.25 -17.82
C GLY A 653 38.16 25.73 -17.71
N GLY A 654 39.15 26.08 -16.87
CA GLY A 654 39.76 27.41 -16.85
C GLY A 654 40.65 27.61 -18.09
N PRO A 655 40.79 28.85 -18.59
CA PRO A 655 41.57 29.13 -19.79
C PRO A 655 43.07 29.17 -19.47
N ALA A 656 43.87 28.77 -20.46
CA ALA A 656 45.30 29.05 -20.54
C ALA A 656 45.56 30.52 -20.89
#